data_AF-A0A668TE14-F1
#
_entry.id   AF-A0A668TE14-F1
#
_cell.length_a   1.000
_cell.length_b   1.000
_cell.length_c   1.000
_cell.angle_alpha   90.00
_cell.angle_beta   90.00
_cell.angle_gamma   90.00
#
_symmetry.space_group_name_H-M   'P 1'
#
loop_
_entity.id
_entity.type
_entity.pdbx_description
1 polymer ?
#
loop_
_entity_poly.entity_id
_entity_poly.type
_entity_poly.pdbx_seq_one_letter_code
_entity_poly.pdbx_strand_id
1 'polypeptide(L)'
;MASHRQQRESMYLDIDFSLPQSSSETKEQPSKPQAVPVPDLIQTMNISSRYKVIISNSVLISSGPPAVFQLRPKKEKFRTVTRMTVGEKNPDKPNKTILLVGKTGAGKSTLVNVLFNYSMGVKWEDEVWFQIVEEERNENQTESQTPDVIVYEIFGFEDETLPYSLTIIDTPGYGDTRGAEHDDIISQRLLELFGSEDGVHELNSVGLVMKATDNQLSEQLMYTFDSVMSLFEKTLEKNIVALITHSDGKRPRNAFKAIESAKFKCAKNEKNQPVYFLFNNSQHEARGDEEEEEYLKHDYEISEKGMRKFKVFLRKTTPLKTTHEASKEFIRLTACIQNLQERIKFTEVKEREMKQTQEALKEHEEEMKMNDELTAFDAEVYKHKELIRKQMFGPGFKAAVSCTVCQENCHYPGCIMALTHCEVFIDGRCTSCTGKCPVTDHVKELWRYVTRIRKVQKKEAKMTQSDKKDQTESEKKLSHLQNFENEMNKLAAEKSQFLDESYQHVVRLEQIALKADSASTIVHVDFLIEKMKEEGDTEKVQKLQEMRSRVDEGTKEALLYKTSVISSQYEDILSNSFLIHSGPPTVYQLRTEKQMFGSLTKMTVGEKNQYKTNRTILLVGETGAGKSTLINALLNYSMGVKWEDEVWFQIVEEEKRSQTDSQTLDVIVYEVFGFEDKTLPYSLTIIDTPGFGDTSGTEHDDIISQRLFDLFRSEDGVHELNSVGLVMKATDNRLSDRLRYIFSSMMSLFGKNLEKNIVALFTHSNGRTPENALQTLKVANIKCSRNEKNEPVYFLFDNCQDKQRTEEIKALKHSWKVTQKEMGHLADFLGKPSPQKLMRTVEVLNERIRLNACIQNLHERIEFIEERKNEIKQTQDALKEHEEDMKKNEKFSVELTEVYKVKERIKRHFLLGGYVGAVCCQVCEETCHYPGCTIAWRPEYCEVMKGGRCTSCTKGCPASDHVKEKWRYVTKTRIVERTKEDMKEKYEKYKTESKNTLSLLENLENEMKKLTAEKSQFLDESYQHLEKLDQIALNVFSLSTVVHLDFLIGKMKEEGDTEKVQKLEGMRSRVDEGTRAALRYKFVQIPSAMK
;
A
#
# COMPACT_ATOMS: atom_id res chain seq x y z
N MET A 1 44.18 -29.35 7.14
CA MET A 1 44.27 -29.69 5.70
C MET A 1 43.30 -28.76 4.99
N ALA A 2 43.71 -27.55 4.56
CA ALA A 2 44.36 -27.26 3.27
C ALA A 2 43.64 -27.98 2.10
N SER A 3 43.13 -27.38 1.04
CA SER A 3 42.98 -26.00 0.53
C SER A 3 42.08 -26.14 -0.72
N HIS A 4 41.21 -25.18 -1.06
CA HIS A 4 41.12 -24.60 -2.42
C HIS A 4 39.97 -23.59 -2.55
N ARG A 5 40.36 -22.37 -2.93
CA ARG A 5 39.54 -21.33 -3.57
C ARG A 5 39.28 -21.71 -5.03
N GLN A 6 38.08 -21.41 -5.55
CA GLN A 6 37.82 -20.89 -6.91
C GLN A 6 36.36 -20.40 -7.00
N GLN A 7 36.16 -19.10 -7.24
CA GLN A 7 35.61 -18.51 -8.48
C GLN A 7 34.19 -19.00 -8.85
N ARG A 8 33.19 -18.13 -8.68
CA ARG A 8 31.90 -18.22 -9.38
C ARG A 8 31.80 -17.04 -10.33
N GLU A 9 32.05 -17.32 -11.60
CA GLU A 9 31.69 -16.47 -12.74
C GLU A 9 30.19 -16.58 -13.05
N SER A 10 29.67 -15.48 -13.57
CA SER A 10 28.32 -15.29 -14.09
C SER A 10 28.09 -16.11 -15.37
N MET A 11 27.06 -16.95 -15.37
CA MET A 11 26.45 -17.49 -16.60
C MET A 11 25.13 -16.76 -16.86
N TYR A 12 25.15 -15.82 -17.80
CA TYR A 12 23.96 -15.41 -18.54
C TYR A 12 23.71 -16.47 -19.62
N LEU A 13 22.53 -17.11 -19.57
CA LEU A 13 22.04 -18.00 -20.60
C LEU A 13 21.14 -17.18 -21.53
N ASP A 14 21.56 -17.10 -22.79
CA ASP A 14 20.76 -16.65 -23.92
C ASP A 14 19.51 -17.53 -24.07
N ILE A 15 18.33 -16.89 -24.07
CA ILE A 15 17.08 -17.51 -24.50
C ILE A 15 16.48 -16.61 -25.58
N ASP A 16 16.56 -17.14 -26.79
CA ASP A 16 16.05 -16.63 -28.05
C ASP A 16 14.51 -16.72 -28.06
N PHE A 17 13.82 -15.58 -28.13
CA PHE A 17 12.37 -15.51 -28.33
C PHE A 17 12.09 -14.91 -29.71
N SER A 18 12.01 -15.79 -30.70
CA SER A 18 11.32 -15.51 -31.96
C SER A 18 9.80 -15.58 -31.73
N LEU A 19 9.08 -14.49 -31.98
CA LEU A 19 7.62 -14.46 -32.09
C LEU A 19 7.19 -13.78 -33.41
N PRO A 20 6.01 -14.11 -33.96
CA PRO A 20 5.68 -14.00 -35.37
C PRO A 20 5.15 -12.63 -35.76
N GLN A 21 5.37 -12.28 -37.03
CA GLN A 21 4.80 -11.13 -37.71
C GLN A 21 3.27 -11.25 -37.80
N SER A 22 2.55 -10.23 -37.31
CA SER A 22 1.20 -9.93 -37.75
C SER A 22 1.06 -8.43 -38.02
N SER A 23 0.71 -8.14 -39.26
CA SER A 23 0.38 -6.87 -39.92
C SER A 23 -0.25 -5.79 -39.04
N SER A 24 0.38 -4.61 -38.99
CA SER A 24 -0.27 -3.35 -38.64
C SER A 24 -0.07 -2.34 -39.77
N GLU A 25 -1.19 -1.78 -40.21
CA GLU A 25 -1.34 -0.75 -41.22
C GLU A 25 -0.44 0.47 -40.95
N THR A 26 0.10 1.01 -42.03
CA THR A 26 0.90 2.23 -42.12
C THR A 26 0.19 3.44 -41.53
N LYS A 27 0.72 3.98 -40.43
CA LYS A 27 0.73 5.43 -40.17
C LYS A 27 2.19 5.89 -40.17
N GLU A 28 2.50 6.76 -41.13
CA GLU A 28 3.82 7.39 -41.27
C GLU A 28 4.23 8.08 -39.96
N GLN A 29 5.40 7.71 -39.44
CA GLN A 29 6.13 8.52 -38.46
C GLN A 29 6.85 9.65 -39.22
N PRO A 30 6.85 10.89 -38.71
CA PRO A 30 7.73 11.92 -39.23
C PRO A 30 9.19 11.51 -39.00
N SER A 31 10.01 11.65 -40.05
CA SER A 31 11.42 11.33 -40.05
C SER A 31 12.19 12.09 -38.95
N LYS A 32 13.11 11.40 -38.27
CA LYS A 32 14.11 12.04 -37.41
C LYS A 32 14.89 13.10 -38.22
N PRO A 33 15.11 14.32 -37.71
CA PRO A 33 16.00 15.26 -38.38
C PRO A 33 17.41 14.69 -38.43
N GLN A 34 18.01 14.64 -39.63
CA GLN A 34 19.44 14.40 -39.78
C GLN A 34 20.20 15.57 -39.14
N ALA A 35 21.20 15.27 -38.31
CA ALA A 35 22.09 16.28 -37.75
C ALA A 35 22.95 16.89 -38.88
N VAL A 36 22.75 18.18 -39.15
CA VAL A 36 23.59 18.94 -40.07
C VAL A 36 24.95 19.19 -39.40
N PRO A 37 26.10 18.97 -40.08
CA PRO A 37 27.42 19.27 -39.52
C PRO A 37 27.58 20.78 -39.22
N VAL A 38 28.08 21.08 -38.02
CA VAL A 38 28.31 22.43 -37.46
C VAL A 38 29.06 23.43 -38.40
N PRO A 39 30.02 23.03 -39.28
CA PRO A 39 30.76 24.01 -40.10
C PRO A 39 29.89 24.80 -41.09
N ASP A 40 28.82 24.20 -41.63
CA ASP A 40 28.00 24.82 -42.69
C ASP A 40 26.98 25.85 -42.14
N LEU A 41 26.63 25.76 -40.87
CA LEU A 41 25.73 26.70 -40.17
C LEU A 41 26.41 28.03 -39.80
N ILE A 42 27.69 27.99 -39.45
CA ILE A 42 28.44 29.18 -39.00
C ILE A 42 28.75 30.12 -40.19
N GLN A 43 28.92 29.58 -41.40
CA GLN A 43 29.16 30.39 -42.60
C GLN A 43 27.89 31.05 -43.16
N THR A 44 26.72 30.47 -42.90
CA THR A 44 25.44 30.95 -43.45
C THR A 44 24.73 31.98 -42.56
N MET A 45 25.03 32.04 -41.26
CA MET A 45 24.29 32.86 -40.28
C MET A 45 25.01 34.12 -39.77
N ASN A 46 26.17 34.51 -40.31
CA ASN A 46 26.95 35.69 -39.87
C ASN A 46 27.23 35.77 -38.34
N ILE A 47 27.32 34.62 -37.68
CA ILE A 47 27.51 34.53 -36.22
C ILE A 47 28.97 34.76 -35.84
N SER A 48 29.20 35.55 -34.79
CA SER A 48 30.55 35.88 -34.30
C SER A 48 31.41 34.64 -34.01
N SER A 49 32.66 34.67 -34.47
CA SER A 49 33.60 33.55 -34.32
C SER A 49 33.91 33.16 -32.86
N ARG A 50 33.61 34.05 -31.91
CA ARG A 50 33.79 33.82 -30.47
C ARG A 50 32.90 32.71 -29.91
N TYR A 51 31.77 32.42 -30.53
CA TYR A 51 30.83 31.39 -30.07
C TYR A 51 31.02 30.01 -30.71
N LYS A 52 31.98 29.88 -31.66
CA LYS A 52 32.16 28.65 -32.46
C LYS A 52 32.27 27.38 -31.63
N VAL A 53 33.04 27.42 -30.53
CA VAL A 53 33.28 26.27 -29.65
C VAL A 53 31.99 25.85 -28.93
N ILE A 54 31.21 26.82 -28.45
CA ILE A 54 29.95 26.53 -27.75
C ILE A 54 28.87 26.08 -28.72
N ILE A 55 28.75 26.73 -29.87
CA ILE A 55 27.82 26.34 -30.94
C ILE A 55 28.09 24.90 -31.38
N SER A 56 29.37 24.51 -31.51
CA SER A 56 29.74 23.14 -31.90
C SER A 56 29.31 22.05 -30.91
N ASN A 57 29.05 22.41 -29.66
CA ASN A 57 28.60 21.51 -28.60
C ASN A 57 27.12 21.72 -28.25
N SER A 58 26.35 22.38 -29.12
CA SER A 58 24.95 22.74 -28.93
C SER A 58 24.04 22.18 -30.03
N VAL A 59 22.73 22.24 -29.81
CA VAL A 59 21.70 21.87 -30.79
C VAL A 59 20.96 23.14 -31.21
N LEU A 60 20.88 23.43 -32.50
CA LEU A 60 20.05 24.53 -32.99
C LEU A 60 18.56 24.18 -32.80
N ILE A 61 17.83 25.05 -32.10
CA ILE A 61 16.37 24.98 -31.90
C ILE A 61 15.64 25.85 -32.91
N SER A 62 16.10 27.08 -33.12
CA SER A 62 15.50 28.05 -34.04
C SER A 62 16.56 28.78 -34.83
N SER A 63 16.36 28.91 -36.14
CA SER A 63 17.29 29.58 -37.06
C SER A 63 16.99 31.06 -37.31
N GLY A 64 15.87 31.58 -36.82
CA GLY A 64 15.51 33.00 -36.96
C GLY A 64 16.32 33.87 -35.99
N PRO A 65 16.41 35.20 -36.17
CA PRO A 65 17.12 36.08 -35.26
C PRO A 65 16.32 36.30 -33.95
N PRO A 66 16.89 36.05 -32.76
CA PRO A 66 18.20 35.44 -32.53
C PRO A 66 18.17 33.92 -32.72
N ALA A 67 19.23 33.37 -33.34
CA ALA A 67 19.36 31.93 -33.50
C ALA A 67 19.48 31.26 -32.12
N VAL A 68 18.56 30.35 -31.80
CA VAL A 68 18.44 29.75 -30.46
C VAL A 68 19.16 28.41 -30.44
N PHE A 69 20.13 28.26 -29.55
CA PHE A 69 20.93 27.05 -29.36
C PHE A 69 20.71 26.42 -27.98
N GLN A 70 20.29 25.16 -27.94
CA GLN A 70 20.25 24.35 -26.71
C GLN A 70 21.65 23.83 -26.38
N LEU A 71 22.17 24.20 -25.23
CA LEU A 71 23.45 23.70 -24.74
C LEU A 71 23.32 22.30 -24.15
N ARG A 72 24.41 21.54 -24.23
CA ARG A 72 24.58 20.24 -23.57
C ARG A 72 25.59 20.36 -22.43
N PRO A 73 25.20 20.90 -21.26
CA PRO A 73 26.10 20.99 -20.11
C PRO A 73 26.51 19.60 -19.62
N LYS A 74 27.66 19.54 -18.93
CA LYS A 74 28.06 18.32 -18.22
C LYS A 74 27.09 18.08 -17.07
N LYS A 75 26.30 17.01 -17.16
CA LYS A 75 25.30 16.64 -16.15
C LYS A 75 25.91 15.64 -15.17
N GLU A 76 26.00 16.03 -13.91
CA GLU A 76 26.44 15.18 -12.81
C GLU A 76 25.35 15.06 -11.75
N LYS A 77 25.12 13.85 -11.26
CA LYS A 77 24.18 13.63 -10.16
C LYS A 77 24.93 13.73 -8.83
N PHE A 78 24.68 14.81 -8.10
CA PHE A 78 25.26 15.08 -6.79
C PHE A 78 24.26 14.68 -5.70
N ARG A 79 24.37 13.45 -5.18
CA ARG A 79 23.39 12.88 -4.23
C ARG A 79 21.95 12.98 -4.77
N THR A 80 21.12 13.81 -4.16
CA THR A 80 19.72 14.08 -4.54
C THR A 80 19.56 15.30 -5.46
N VAL A 81 20.63 16.06 -5.74
CA VAL A 81 20.64 17.31 -6.52
C VAL A 81 21.33 17.08 -7.87
N THR A 82 20.95 17.83 -8.90
CA THR A 82 21.61 17.76 -10.22
C THR A 82 22.56 18.94 -10.41
N ARG A 83 23.81 18.68 -10.81
CA ARG A 83 24.77 19.69 -11.24
C ARG A 83 24.86 19.74 -12.76
N MET A 84 24.81 20.94 -13.31
CA MET A 84 24.95 21.24 -14.73
C MET A 84 26.12 22.20 -14.91
N THR A 85 27.24 21.71 -15.43
CA THR A 85 28.46 22.51 -15.56
C THR A 85 28.71 22.89 -17.02
N VAL A 86 29.01 24.17 -17.27
CA VAL A 86 29.45 24.72 -18.55
C VAL A 86 30.80 25.40 -18.37
N GLY A 87 31.76 25.07 -19.23
CA GLY A 87 33.14 25.56 -19.17
C GLY A 87 33.99 24.85 -18.10
N GLU A 88 35.19 25.38 -17.86
CA GLU A 88 36.15 24.83 -16.90
C GLU A 88 36.43 25.83 -15.78
N LYS A 89 36.38 25.36 -14.52
CA LYS A 89 36.58 26.20 -13.34
C LYS A 89 38.01 26.73 -13.29
N ASN A 90 38.16 28.05 -13.31
CA ASN A 90 39.43 28.71 -13.05
C ASN A 90 39.59 28.97 -11.54
N PRO A 91 40.53 28.30 -10.84
CA PRO A 91 40.71 28.47 -9.40
C PRO A 91 41.21 29.87 -8.99
N ASP A 92 41.82 30.63 -9.91
CA ASP A 92 42.32 31.99 -9.66
C ASP A 92 41.23 33.05 -9.78
N LYS A 93 40.05 32.68 -10.29
CA LYS A 93 38.89 33.57 -10.41
C LYS A 93 37.92 33.35 -9.25
N PRO A 94 37.38 34.41 -8.65
CA PRO A 94 36.34 34.26 -7.64
C PRO A 94 35.07 33.68 -8.25
N ASN A 95 34.29 32.94 -7.45
CA ASN A 95 32.98 32.43 -7.83
C ASN A 95 31.88 33.14 -7.02
N LYS A 96 30.73 33.43 -7.65
CA LYS A 96 29.58 34.03 -6.99
C LYS A 96 28.37 33.12 -7.06
N THR A 97 27.86 32.73 -5.90
CA THR A 97 26.71 31.82 -5.77
C THR A 97 25.41 32.60 -5.55
N ILE A 98 24.37 32.26 -6.32
CA ILE A 98 23.03 32.85 -6.24
C ILE A 98 22.01 31.73 -6.01
N LEU A 99 21.14 31.87 -5.02
CA LEU A 99 19.97 31.00 -4.82
C LEU A 99 18.71 31.69 -5.34
N LEU A 100 17.98 31.06 -6.27
CA LEU A 100 16.73 31.59 -6.82
C LEU A 100 15.54 30.92 -6.13
N VAL A 101 14.63 31.71 -5.54
CA VAL A 101 13.41 31.24 -4.85
C VAL A 101 12.20 31.98 -5.42
N GLY A 102 11.13 31.28 -5.76
CA GLY A 102 9.93 31.88 -6.35
C GLY A 102 8.90 30.85 -6.83
N LYS A 103 7.65 31.28 -7.03
CA LYS A 103 6.54 30.41 -7.47
C LYS A 103 6.77 29.79 -8.86
N THR A 104 6.03 28.74 -9.19
CA THR A 104 5.95 28.22 -10.57
C THR A 104 5.53 29.35 -11.53
N GLY A 105 6.13 29.41 -12.71
CA GLY A 105 5.84 30.45 -13.69
C GLY A 105 6.38 31.86 -13.36
N ALA A 106 7.09 32.06 -12.25
CA ALA A 106 7.74 33.35 -11.93
C ALA A 106 8.90 33.72 -12.88
N GLY A 107 9.36 32.78 -13.71
CA GLY A 107 10.43 32.99 -14.69
C GLY A 107 11.84 32.72 -14.15
N LYS A 108 12.00 31.83 -13.15
CA LYS A 108 13.30 31.47 -12.56
C LYS A 108 14.24 30.84 -13.59
N SER A 109 13.78 29.79 -14.28
CA SER A 109 14.56 29.08 -15.30
C SER A 109 14.91 29.97 -16.48
N THR A 110 13.99 30.81 -16.94
CA THR A 110 14.28 31.80 -17.98
C THR A 110 15.29 32.85 -17.49
N LEU A 111 15.24 33.25 -16.21
CA LEU A 111 16.25 34.12 -15.61
C LEU A 111 17.63 33.46 -15.55
N VAL A 112 17.73 32.14 -15.36
CA VAL A 112 19.01 31.40 -15.48
C VAL A 112 19.58 31.58 -16.89
N ASN A 113 18.77 31.43 -17.94
CA ASN A 113 19.21 31.66 -19.33
C ASN A 113 19.67 33.11 -19.54
N VAL A 114 18.97 34.11 -19.00
CA VAL A 114 19.37 35.53 -19.07
C VAL A 114 20.73 35.77 -18.39
N LEU A 115 20.92 35.24 -17.17
CA LEU A 115 22.18 35.36 -16.43
C LEU A 115 23.34 34.69 -17.17
N PHE A 116 23.08 33.54 -17.77
CA PHE A 116 24.04 32.78 -18.56
C PHE A 116 24.48 33.55 -19.81
N ASN A 117 23.54 34.00 -20.67
CA ASN A 117 23.88 34.76 -21.88
C ASN A 117 24.60 36.06 -21.56
N TYR A 118 24.19 36.75 -20.49
CA TYR A 118 24.92 37.94 -20.04
C TYR A 118 26.35 37.57 -19.65
N SER A 119 26.57 36.51 -18.86
CA SER A 119 27.92 36.10 -18.44
C SER A 119 28.85 35.79 -19.62
N MET A 120 28.31 35.22 -20.69
CA MET A 120 29.03 34.96 -21.95
C MET A 120 29.31 36.20 -22.80
N GLY A 121 28.73 37.35 -22.47
CA GLY A 121 28.88 38.57 -23.27
C GLY A 121 28.10 38.58 -24.58
N VAL A 122 26.96 37.87 -24.61
CA VAL A 122 25.98 37.95 -25.69
C VAL A 122 25.40 39.35 -25.76
N LYS A 123 25.39 39.91 -26.96
CA LYS A 123 24.86 41.23 -27.32
C LYS A 123 23.66 41.08 -28.24
N TRP A 124 22.81 42.11 -28.28
CA TRP A 124 21.69 42.18 -29.20
C TRP A 124 22.13 41.96 -30.66
N GLU A 125 23.24 42.57 -31.06
CA GLU A 125 23.78 42.51 -32.41
C GLU A 125 24.40 41.15 -32.77
N ASP A 126 24.61 40.25 -31.80
CA ASP A 126 25.14 38.91 -32.11
C ASP A 126 24.10 37.99 -32.75
N GLU A 127 22.81 38.33 -32.62
CA GLU A 127 21.67 37.56 -33.15
C GLU A 127 21.71 36.07 -32.74
N VAL A 128 22.18 35.78 -31.52
CA VAL A 128 22.20 34.42 -30.96
C VAL A 128 21.64 34.42 -29.55
N TRP A 129 21.07 33.28 -29.16
CA TRP A 129 20.59 33.02 -27.81
C TRP A 129 20.93 31.59 -27.39
N PHE A 130 21.49 31.42 -26.19
CA PHE A 130 21.84 30.10 -25.66
C PHE A 130 20.90 29.69 -24.53
N GLN A 131 20.33 28.48 -24.62
CA GLN A 131 19.50 27.90 -23.57
C GLN A 131 20.30 26.82 -22.82
N ILE A 132 20.50 27.00 -21.51
CA ILE A 132 21.06 25.97 -20.62
C ILE A 132 19.96 25.16 -19.94
N VAL A 133 18.75 25.72 -19.85
CA VAL A 133 17.55 25.03 -19.34
C VAL A 133 16.65 24.65 -20.52
N GLU A 134 16.24 23.37 -20.62
CA GLU A 134 15.27 22.89 -21.62
C GLU A 134 13.85 23.40 -21.27
N GLU A 135 13.25 24.18 -22.16
CA GLU A 135 11.86 24.66 -22.02
C GLU A 135 10.91 23.68 -22.74
N GLU A 136 10.36 22.69 -22.04
CA GLU A 136 9.31 21.83 -22.62
C GLU A 136 8.02 22.65 -22.87
N ARG A 137 7.60 22.76 -24.14
CA ARG A 137 6.30 23.32 -24.52
C ARG A 137 5.18 22.32 -24.24
N ASN A 138 4.83 22.13 -22.97
CA ASN A 138 3.57 21.47 -22.60
C ASN A 138 2.50 22.54 -22.35
N GLU A 139 1.32 22.37 -22.95
CA GLU A 139 0.18 23.31 -22.87
C GLU A 139 -0.46 23.43 -21.47
N ASN A 140 -0.04 22.60 -20.51
CA ASN A 140 -0.50 22.66 -19.12
C ASN A 140 0.53 23.39 -18.23
N GLN A 141 0.29 24.67 -17.94
CA GLN A 141 1.16 25.53 -17.11
C GLN A 141 1.06 25.27 -15.58
N THR A 142 0.48 24.15 -15.16
CA THR A 142 0.11 23.84 -13.76
C THR A 142 1.08 22.91 -13.03
N GLU A 143 2.17 22.46 -13.69
CA GLU A 143 3.26 21.68 -13.07
C GLU A 143 4.62 22.39 -13.28
N SER A 144 5.46 22.42 -12.24
CA SER A 144 6.79 23.03 -12.28
C SER A 144 7.70 22.35 -13.32
N GLN A 145 8.18 23.14 -14.27
CA GLN A 145 9.11 22.69 -15.33
C GLN A 145 10.48 22.24 -14.79
N THR A 146 10.87 22.64 -13.57
CA THR A 146 12.04 22.10 -12.86
C THR A 146 11.56 21.07 -11.82
N PRO A 147 11.81 19.76 -12.00
CA PRO A 147 11.30 18.73 -11.08
C PRO A 147 12.12 18.61 -9.79
N ASP A 148 13.32 19.21 -9.73
CA ASP A 148 14.29 19.07 -8.64
C ASP A 148 15.17 20.35 -8.47
N VAL A 149 15.96 20.44 -7.40
CA VAL A 149 16.99 21.49 -7.25
C VAL A 149 18.09 21.24 -8.27
N ILE A 150 18.42 22.27 -9.06
CA ILE A 150 19.49 22.20 -10.07
C ILE A 150 20.53 23.28 -9.77
N VAL A 151 21.79 22.87 -9.79
CA VAL A 151 22.93 23.77 -9.61
C VAL A 151 23.61 23.96 -10.97
N TYR A 152 23.53 25.17 -11.49
CA TYR A 152 24.19 25.58 -12.73
C TYR A 152 25.55 26.20 -12.39
N GLU A 153 26.61 25.57 -12.86
CA GLU A 153 27.98 26.05 -12.71
C GLU A 153 28.47 26.62 -14.04
N ILE A 154 28.70 27.92 -14.08
CA ILE A 154 29.03 28.67 -15.28
C ILE A 154 30.45 29.19 -15.12
N PHE A 155 31.38 28.56 -15.83
CA PHE A 155 32.82 28.82 -15.78
C PHE A 155 33.39 29.19 -17.16
N GLY A 156 34.58 29.78 -17.18
CA GLY A 156 35.33 30.04 -18.41
C GLY A 156 34.89 31.28 -19.19
N PHE A 157 34.00 32.09 -18.61
CA PHE A 157 33.55 33.39 -19.16
C PHE A 157 33.93 34.56 -18.25
N GLU A 158 34.84 34.31 -17.31
CA GLU A 158 35.38 35.35 -16.45
C GLU A 158 36.20 36.31 -17.33
N ASP A 159 35.92 37.61 -17.23
CA ASP A 159 36.48 38.71 -18.03
C ASP A 159 35.72 39.08 -19.32
N GLU A 160 34.63 38.37 -19.68
CA GLU A 160 33.71 38.83 -20.72
C GLU A 160 32.85 39.99 -20.19
N THR A 161 31.78 39.68 -19.45
CA THR A 161 30.95 40.69 -18.78
C THR A 161 31.09 40.64 -17.27
N LEU A 162 31.50 39.51 -16.69
CA LEU A 162 31.63 39.32 -15.24
C LEU A 162 33.09 39.05 -14.87
N PRO A 163 33.61 39.65 -13.78
CA PRO A 163 34.98 39.40 -13.32
C PRO A 163 35.09 38.15 -12.44
N TYR A 164 34.07 37.30 -12.42
CA TYR A 164 33.92 36.12 -11.57
C TYR A 164 33.06 35.07 -12.26
N SER A 165 33.23 33.82 -11.86
CA SER A 165 32.35 32.72 -12.24
C SER A 165 30.99 32.83 -11.55
N LEU A 166 29.97 32.16 -12.09
CA LEU A 166 28.65 32.10 -11.48
C LEU A 166 28.26 30.66 -11.12
N THR A 167 27.73 30.49 -9.92
CA THR A 167 26.96 29.31 -9.54
C THR A 167 25.53 29.73 -9.23
N ILE A 168 24.54 29.14 -9.92
CA ILE A 168 23.12 29.46 -9.73
C ILE A 168 22.41 28.22 -9.23
N ILE A 169 21.81 28.30 -8.06
CA ILE A 169 20.97 27.26 -7.49
C ILE A 169 19.53 27.61 -7.86
N ASP A 170 18.97 26.90 -8.85
CA ASP A 170 17.58 27.00 -9.25
C ASP A 170 16.75 26.02 -8.43
N THR A 171 15.77 26.53 -7.68
CA THR A 171 14.82 25.68 -6.98
C THR A 171 13.58 25.46 -7.86
N PRO A 172 12.87 24.33 -7.70
CA PRO A 172 11.54 24.18 -8.29
C PRO A 172 10.61 25.35 -7.95
N GLY A 173 9.53 25.49 -8.72
CA GLY A 173 8.40 26.31 -8.30
C GLY A 173 7.87 25.82 -6.95
N TYR A 174 8.13 26.62 -5.93
CA TYR A 174 7.62 26.36 -4.59
C TYR A 174 6.14 26.73 -4.53
N GLY A 175 5.34 25.90 -3.86
CA GLY A 175 3.90 26.06 -3.84
C GLY A 175 3.17 25.61 -5.11
N ASP A 176 3.68 24.57 -5.77
CA ASP A 176 3.05 23.94 -6.95
C ASP A 176 1.94 22.94 -6.54
N THR A 177 1.19 22.38 -7.50
CA THR A 177 0.13 21.36 -7.30
C THR A 177 0.58 20.07 -6.60
N ARG A 178 1.89 19.95 -6.31
CA ARG A 178 2.57 18.81 -5.70
C ARG A 178 2.61 18.84 -4.16
N GLY A 179 2.14 19.93 -3.53
CA GLY A 179 1.88 20.03 -2.09
C GLY A 179 3.10 20.29 -1.19
N ALA A 180 2.85 20.56 0.11
CA ALA A 180 3.86 20.97 1.10
C ALA A 180 4.95 19.90 1.38
N GLU A 181 4.66 18.62 1.14
CA GLU A 181 5.66 17.55 1.25
C GLU A 181 6.79 17.71 0.22
N HIS A 182 6.47 18.25 -0.95
CA HIS A 182 7.48 18.57 -1.95
C HIS A 182 8.37 19.73 -1.46
N ASP A 183 7.81 20.71 -0.76
CA ASP A 183 8.54 21.85 -0.22
C ASP A 183 9.49 21.44 0.93
N ASP A 184 9.08 20.49 1.77
CA ASP A 184 9.95 19.87 2.79
C ASP A 184 11.12 19.10 2.14
N ILE A 185 10.85 18.37 1.06
CA ILE A 185 11.89 17.67 0.28
C ILE A 185 12.88 18.68 -0.32
N ILE A 186 12.41 19.80 -0.89
CA ILE A 186 13.30 20.82 -1.46
C ILE A 186 14.13 21.48 -0.36
N SER A 187 13.52 21.80 0.79
CA SER A 187 14.23 22.36 1.95
C SER A 187 15.35 21.44 2.43
N GLN A 188 15.09 20.12 2.48
CA GLN A 188 16.10 19.13 2.83
C GLN A 188 17.20 18.99 1.78
N ARG A 189 16.87 19.08 0.49
CA ARG A 189 17.88 19.05 -0.58
C ARG A 189 18.79 20.27 -0.55
N LEU A 190 18.25 21.43 -0.18
CA LEU A 190 19.07 22.62 0.08
C LEU A 190 20.02 22.38 1.28
N LEU A 191 19.54 21.76 2.35
CA LEU A 191 20.38 21.36 3.48
C LEU A 191 21.50 20.39 3.07
N GLU A 192 21.22 19.41 2.22
CA GLU A 192 22.24 18.52 1.65
C GLU A 192 23.28 19.27 0.84
N LEU A 193 22.82 20.19 -0.01
CA LEU A 193 23.67 20.94 -0.91
C LEU A 193 24.65 21.80 -0.14
N PHE A 194 24.21 22.48 0.91
CA PHE A 194 25.07 23.36 1.68
C PHE A 194 25.87 22.61 2.77
N GLY A 195 25.33 21.53 3.34
CA GLY A 195 25.96 20.79 4.45
C GLY A 195 26.99 19.73 4.06
N SER A 196 27.22 19.48 2.77
CA SER A 196 28.13 18.43 2.28
C SER A 196 29.54 18.96 1.99
N GLU A 197 30.59 18.17 2.25
CA GLU A 197 31.99 18.58 2.00
C GLU A 197 32.24 18.99 0.54
N ASP A 198 31.63 18.26 -0.40
CA ASP A 198 31.70 18.57 -1.83
C ASP A 198 30.59 19.54 -2.31
N GLY A 199 29.83 20.12 -1.36
CA GLY A 199 28.67 20.98 -1.54
C GLY A 199 28.97 22.44 -1.89
N VAL A 200 27.99 23.31 -1.70
CA VAL A 200 28.13 24.76 -1.87
C VAL A 200 28.34 25.41 -0.50
N HIS A 201 29.50 26.01 -0.28
CA HIS A 201 29.90 26.53 1.05
C HIS A 201 29.75 28.04 1.21
N GLU A 202 29.53 28.75 0.11
CA GLU A 202 29.44 30.20 0.07
C GLU A 202 28.21 30.64 -0.71
N LEU A 203 27.40 31.53 -0.11
CA LEU A 203 26.22 32.12 -0.73
C LEU A 203 26.36 33.64 -0.80
N ASN A 204 26.30 34.20 -2.01
CA ASN A 204 26.49 35.65 -2.24
C ASN A 204 25.18 36.42 -2.37
N SER A 205 24.10 35.76 -2.82
CA SER A 205 22.79 36.39 -2.96
C SER A 205 21.68 35.36 -2.89
N VAL A 206 20.55 35.73 -2.28
CA VAL A 206 19.27 35.04 -2.46
C VAL A 206 18.35 35.95 -3.25
N GLY A 207 17.87 35.48 -4.40
CA GLY A 207 16.96 36.20 -5.27
C GLY A 207 15.52 35.71 -5.09
N LEU A 208 14.65 36.53 -4.54
CA LEU A 208 13.20 36.31 -4.64
C LEU A 208 12.73 36.69 -6.04
N VAL A 209 12.36 35.69 -6.84
CA VAL A 209 11.93 35.87 -8.24
C VAL A 209 10.42 36.04 -8.30
N MET A 210 9.96 37.15 -8.89
CA MET A 210 8.53 37.49 -9.03
C MET A 210 8.25 38.28 -10.29
N LYS A 211 7.01 38.25 -10.81
CA LYS A 211 6.64 39.04 -11.99
C LYS A 211 6.39 40.50 -11.61
N ALA A 212 6.67 41.44 -12.52
CA ALA A 212 6.39 42.87 -12.32
C ALA A 212 4.89 43.15 -12.06
N THR A 213 4.01 42.30 -12.57
CA THR A 213 2.54 42.35 -12.42
C THR A 213 2.02 41.68 -11.15
N ASP A 214 2.88 41.03 -10.35
CA ASP A 214 2.45 40.40 -9.11
C ASP A 214 1.99 41.47 -8.11
N ASN A 215 0.70 41.47 -7.78
CA ASN A 215 0.06 42.48 -6.94
C ASN A 215 0.13 42.17 -5.44
N GLN A 216 0.40 40.91 -5.09
CA GLN A 216 0.56 40.39 -3.73
C GLN A 216 1.53 39.22 -3.77
N LEU A 217 2.29 39.01 -2.68
CA LEU A 217 2.98 37.75 -2.46
C LEU A 217 1.91 36.75 -2.01
N SER A 218 1.73 35.64 -2.74
CA SER A 218 0.77 34.63 -2.32
C SER A 218 1.16 34.06 -0.95
N GLU A 219 0.17 33.67 -0.15
CA GLU A 219 0.39 33.03 1.17
C GLU A 219 1.34 31.83 1.06
N GLN A 220 1.22 31.08 -0.04
CA GLN A 220 2.07 29.93 -0.35
C GLN A 220 3.52 30.33 -0.67
N LEU A 221 3.75 31.44 -1.38
CA LEU A 221 5.09 31.96 -1.63
C LEU A 221 5.74 32.50 -0.35
N MET A 222 4.94 33.14 0.51
CA MET A 222 5.40 33.60 1.83
C MET A 222 5.83 32.43 2.72
N TYR A 223 4.94 31.44 2.90
CA TYR A 223 5.24 30.22 3.65
C TYR A 223 6.52 29.55 3.17
N THR A 224 6.69 29.46 1.86
CA THR A 224 7.81 28.72 1.33
C THR A 224 9.12 29.49 1.42
N PHE A 225 9.06 30.79 1.14
CA PHE A 225 10.20 31.66 1.33
C PHE A 225 10.64 31.63 2.80
N ASP A 226 9.70 31.66 3.74
CA ASP A 226 9.96 31.57 5.16
C ASP A 226 10.60 30.24 5.58
N SER A 227 10.15 29.14 4.99
CA SER A 227 10.75 27.82 5.16
C SER A 227 12.21 27.82 4.70
N VAL A 228 12.50 28.35 3.52
CA VAL A 228 13.87 28.45 3.00
C VAL A 228 14.70 29.43 3.84
N MET A 229 14.13 30.56 4.27
CA MET A 229 14.83 31.55 5.10
C MET A 229 15.13 31.04 6.50
N SER A 230 14.30 30.13 7.05
CA SER A 230 14.56 29.51 8.35
C SER A 230 15.84 28.66 8.36
N LEU A 231 16.31 28.22 7.19
CA LEU A 231 17.57 27.47 7.05
C LEU A 231 18.81 28.36 7.24
N PHE A 232 18.65 29.68 7.15
CA PHE A 232 19.76 30.62 7.15
C PHE A 232 19.81 31.48 8.41
N GLU A 233 21.00 31.98 8.73
CA GLU A 233 21.22 32.86 9.88
C GLU A 233 20.86 34.31 9.58
N LYS A 234 20.66 35.11 10.65
CA LYS A 234 20.30 36.54 10.57
C LYS A 234 21.26 37.38 9.72
N THR A 235 22.50 36.92 9.55
CA THR A 235 23.54 37.58 8.75
C THR A 235 23.21 37.62 7.25
N LEU A 236 22.32 36.74 6.74
CA LEU A 236 21.94 36.65 5.32
C LEU A 236 20.99 37.74 4.84
N GLU A 237 20.30 38.44 5.74
CA GLU A 237 19.28 39.45 5.39
C GLU A 237 19.79 40.50 4.37
N LYS A 238 21.06 40.90 4.50
CA LYS A 238 21.71 41.90 3.64
C LYS A 238 21.99 41.42 2.20
N ASN A 239 21.89 40.12 1.95
CA ASN A 239 22.15 39.49 0.65
C ASN A 239 20.86 39.00 -0.03
N ILE A 240 19.68 39.23 0.57
CA ILE A 240 18.38 38.89 -0.02
C ILE A 240 17.88 40.06 -0.87
N VAL A 241 17.56 39.82 -2.14
CA VAL A 241 17.12 40.84 -3.11
C VAL A 241 15.93 40.35 -3.93
N ALA A 242 15.14 41.29 -4.47
CA ALA A 242 14.06 40.94 -5.39
C ALA A 242 14.54 40.96 -6.86
N LEU A 243 14.26 39.89 -7.60
CA LEU A 243 14.55 39.75 -9.03
C LEU A 243 13.22 39.76 -9.80
N ILE A 244 12.88 40.90 -10.38
CA ILE A 244 11.58 41.16 -10.99
C ILE A 244 11.63 40.79 -12.47
N THR A 245 10.86 39.78 -12.89
CA THR A 245 10.75 39.32 -14.28
C THR A 245 9.55 39.97 -14.99
N HIS A 246 9.48 39.85 -16.33
CA HIS A 246 8.41 40.45 -17.16
C HIS A 246 8.26 41.96 -16.93
N SER A 247 9.38 42.65 -16.73
CA SER A 247 9.38 44.08 -16.43
C SER A 247 9.32 44.92 -17.70
N ASP A 248 8.50 45.96 -17.69
CA ASP A 248 8.47 47.03 -18.71
C ASP A 248 9.54 48.12 -18.47
N GLY A 249 10.53 47.85 -17.61
CA GLY A 249 11.59 48.80 -17.23
C GLY A 249 11.16 49.90 -16.26
N LYS A 250 9.85 50.04 -15.95
CA LYS A 250 9.36 51.03 -14.98
C LYS A 250 9.49 50.49 -13.55
N ARG A 251 9.30 51.38 -12.57
CA ARG A 251 9.28 51.00 -11.15
C ARG A 251 8.11 50.01 -10.93
N PRO A 252 8.36 48.79 -10.43
CA PRO A 252 7.34 47.76 -10.29
C PRO A 252 6.48 48.06 -9.05
N ARG A 253 5.57 49.04 -9.15
CA ARG A 253 4.81 49.58 -8.01
C ARG A 253 4.02 48.50 -7.26
N ASN A 254 3.48 47.53 -7.99
CA ASN A 254 2.66 46.45 -7.45
C ASN A 254 3.51 45.45 -6.66
N ALA A 255 4.54 44.88 -7.30
CA ALA A 255 5.47 43.96 -6.63
C ALA A 255 6.18 44.64 -5.44
N PHE A 256 6.54 45.92 -5.58
CA PHE A 256 7.17 46.69 -4.51
C PHE A 256 6.23 46.88 -3.31
N LYS A 257 4.97 47.24 -3.55
CA LYS A 257 3.95 47.34 -2.49
C LYS A 257 3.69 45.99 -1.82
N ALA A 258 3.73 44.89 -2.59
CA ALA A 258 3.57 43.54 -2.05
C ALA A 258 4.70 43.18 -1.08
N ILE A 259 5.96 43.45 -1.45
CA ILE A 259 7.14 43.21 -0.59
C ILE A 259 7.08 44.07 0.69
N GLU A 260 6.72 45.36 0.57
CA GLU A 260 6.59 46.26 1.73
C GLU A 260 5.45 45.84 2.66
N SER A 261 4.30 45.44 2.11
CA SER A 261 3.13 45.01 2.91
C SER A 261 3.40 43.72 3.68
N ALA A 262 4.19 42.81 3.11
CA ALA A 262 4.59 41.56 3.74
C ALA A 262 5.69 41.70 4.81
N LYS A 263 6.20 42.92 5.07
CA LYS A 263 7.32 43.18 6.00
C LYS A 263 8.54 42.27 5.75
N PHE A 264 8.82 42.03 4.47
CA PHE A 264 9.83 41.09 4.01
C PHE A 264 11.26 41.47 4.46
N LYS A 265 11.97 40.55 5.13
CA LYS A 265 13.37 40.74 5.56
C LYS A 265 14.31 40.62 4.35
N CYS A 266 14.78 41.76 3.85
CA CYS A 266 15.64 41.83 2.68
C CYS A 266 16.63 43.00 2.73
N ALA A 267 17.58 43.00 1.81
CA ALA A 267 18.53 44.08 1.63
C ALA A 267 17.78 45.39 1.38
N LYS A 268 18.14 46.43 2.14
CA LYS A 268 17.58 47.77 2.00
C LYS A 268 18.62 48.74 1.45
N ASN A 269 18.17 49.64 0.59
CA ASN A 269 18.98 50.74 0.09
C ASN A 269 19.05 51.89 1.12
N GLU A 270 19.79 52.96 0.78
CA GLU A 270 19.96 54.15 1.63
C GLU A 270 18.63 54.87 1.98
N LYS A 271 17.57 54.62 1.21
CA LYS A 271 16.21 55.14 1.46
C LYS A 271 15.33 54.17 2.26
N ASN A 272 15.94 53.14 2.86
CA ASN A 272 15.27 52.07 3.61
C ASN A 272 14.25 51.27 2.76
N GLN A 273 14.44 51.21 1.43
CA GLN A 273 13.58 50.49 0.49
C GLN A 273 14.20 49.16 0.06
N PRO A 274 13.40 48.11 -0.20
CA PRO A 274 13.88 46.85 -0.74
C PRO A 274 14.77 47.02 -1.98
N VAL A 275 15.90 46.34 -2.02
CA VAL A 275 16.79 46.28 -3.19
C VAL A 275 16.19 45.31 -4.22
N TYR A 276 16.03 45.79 -5.46
CA TYR A 276 15.46 45.00 -6.55
C TYR A 276 16.19 45.22 -7.88
N PHE A 277 16.08 44.24 -8.78
CA PHE A 277 16.61 44.27 -10.14
C PHE A 277 15.51 43.87 -11.13
N LEU A 278 15.53 44.46 -12.33
CA LEU A 278 14.47 44.29 -13.33
C LEU A 278 15.01 43.49 -14.52
N PHE A 279 14.20 42.54 -14.98
CA PHE A 279 14.48 41.68 -16.12
C PHE A 279 13.20 41.54 -16.96
N ASN A 280 13.34 41.65 -18.27
CA ASN A 280 12.37 41.15 -19.23
C ASN A 280 12.96 39.89 -19.87
N ASN A 281 12.24 38.77 -19.82
CA ASN A 281 12.78 37.44 -20.11
C ASN A 281 12.52 36.98 -21.57
N SER A 282 12.10 37.89 -22.45
CA SER A 282 11.66 37.63 -23.82
C SER A 282 12.77 37.67 -24.89
N GLN A 283 14.05 37.67 -24.51
CA GLN A 283 15.16 37.85 -25.47
C GLN A 283 15.38 36.69 -26.43
N HIS A 284 14.68 35.57 -26.25
CA HIS A 284 14.73 34.39 -27.12
C HIS A 284 13.63 34.42 -28.20
N GLU A 285 12.70 35.37 -28.14
CA GLU A 285 11.60 35.49 -29.08
C GLU A 285 12.11 35.88 -30.46
N ALA A 286 11.49 35.32 -31.51
CA ALA A 286 11.87 35.58 -32.88
C ALA A 286 11.52 37.04 -33.24
N ARG A 287 12.47 37.76 -33.83
CA ARG A 287 12.25 39.12 -34.33
C ARG A 287 11.36 39.04 -35.57
N GLY A 288 10.13 39.53 -35.44
CA GLY A 288 9.14 39.58 -36.51
C GLY A 288 9.29 40.83 -37.36
N ASP A 289 8.28 41.69 -37.34
CA ASP A 289 8.31 42.98 -38.07
C ASP A 289 9.11 44.07 -37.33
N GLU A 290 9.33 45.22 -37.98
CA GLU A 290 10.14 46.32 -37.42
C GLU A 290 9.60 46.85 -36.08
N GLU A 291 8.28 46.81 -35.88
CA GLU A 291 7.66 47.21 -34.60
C GLU A 291 7.97 46.20 -33.50
N GLU A 292 7.79 44.89 -33.75
CA GLU A 292 8.13 43.83 -32.80
C GLU A 292 9.62 43.81 -32.46
N GLU A 293 10.51 44.08 -33.42
CA GLU A 293 11.95 44.17 -33.17
C GLU A 293 12.32 45.32 -32.23
N GLU A 294 11.67 46.48 -32.35
CA GLU A 294 11.89 47.63 -31.46
C GLU A 294 11.45 47.31 -30.01
N TYR A 295 10.32 46.61 -29.84
CA TYR A 295 9.86 46.15 -28.52
C TYR A 295 10.82 45.12 -27.90
N LEU A 296 11.24 44.11 -28.65
CA LEU A 296 12.16 43.08 -28.15
C LEU A 296 13.55 43.65 -27.83
N LYS A 297 14.00 44.66 -28.58
CA LYS A 297 15.23 45.39 -28.28
C LYS A 297 15.13 46.16 -26.97
N HIS A 298 13.99 46.83 -26.75
CA HIS A 298 13.73 47.50 -25.47
C HIS A 298 13.76 46.52 -24.29
N ASP A 299 13.18 45.34 -24.46
CA ASP A 299 13.15 44.27 -23.46
C ASP A 299 14.55 43.72 -23.14
N TYR A 300 15.38 43.55 -24.18
CA TYR A 300 16.79 43.23 -24.02
C TYR A 300 17.53 44.29 -23.18
N GLU A 301 17.37 45.58 -23.50
CA GLU A 301 18.01 46.70 -22.79
C GLU A 301 17.61 46.77 -21.31
N ILE A 302 16.36 46.45 -20.98
CA ILE A 302 15.86 46.37 -19.61
C ILE A 302 16.66 45.35 -18.81
N SER A 303 16.78 44.13 -19.34
CA SER A 303 17.53 43.04 -18.69
C SER A 303 19.02 43.31 -18.60
N GLU A 304 19.62 43.89 -19.65
CA GLU A 304 21.03 44.26 -19.63
C GLU A 304 21.33 45.30 -18.54
N LYS A 305 20.47 46.33 -18.43
CA LYS A 305 20.56 47.34 -17.37
C LYS A 305 20.34 46.74 -15.99
N GLY A 306 19.39 45.82 -15.86
CA GLY A 306 19.17 45.04 -14.64
C GLY A 306 20.42 44.30 -14.21
N MET A 307 21.06 43.60 -15.14
CA MET A 307 22.24 42.79 -14.86
C MET A 307 23.48 43.64 -14.55
N ARG A 308 23.68 44.79 -15.21
CA ARG A 308 24.75 45.74 -14.85
C ARG A 308 24.63 46.19 -13.39
N LYS A 309 23.40 46.48 -12.92
CA LYS A 309 23.16 46.84 -11.52
C LYS A 309 23.39 45.66 -10.59
N PHE A 310 22.92 44.46 -10.96
CA PHE A 310 23.08 43.26 -10.16
C PHE A 310 24.55 42.83 -10.02
N LYS A 311 25.35 42.98 -11.09
CA LYS A 311 26.81 42.82 -11.08
C LYS A 311 27.48 43.72 -10.03
N VAL A 312 27.09 45.00 -9.97
CA VAL A 312 27.65 45.94 -8.98
C VAL A 312 27.29 45.51 -7.56
N PHE A 313 26.08 44.99 -7.35
CA PHE A 313 25.66 44.43 -6.07
C PHE A 313 26.49 43.21 -5.68
N LEU A 314 26.58 42.18 -6.55
CA LEU A 314 27.34 40.95 -6.31
C LEU A 314 28.85 41.18 -6.08
N ARG A 315 29.41 42.25 -6.65
CA ARG A 315 30.80 42.66 -6.39
C ARG A 315 30.99 43.18 -4.96
N LYS A 316 29.98 43.86 -4.42
CA LYS A 316 30.00 44.45 -3.07
C LYS A 316 29.55 43.47 -1.99
N THR A 317 28.84 42.40 -2.34
CA THR A 317 28.40 41.40 -1.36
C THR A 317 29.57 40.60 -0.83
N THR A 318 29.62 40.50 0.51
CA THR A 318 30.52 39.58 1.20
C THR A 318 29.91 38.17 1.12
N PRO A 319 30.66 37.15 0.64
CA PRO A 319 30.19 35.77 0.70
C PRO A 319 29.92 35.41 2.16
N LEU A 320 28.71 34.92 2.44
CA LEU A 320 28.41 34.36 3.74
C LEU A 320 28.73 32.88 3.67
N LYS A 321 29.66 32.44 4.53
CA LYS A 321 29.83 31.02 4.80
C LYS A 321 28.52 30.54 5.40
N THR A 322 27.92 29.52 4.81
CA THR A 322 26.72 28.91 5.38
C THR A 322 27.13 28.18 6.65
N THR A 323 27.08 28.86 7.80
CA THR A 323 27.13 28.19 9.09
C THR A 323 25.78 27.52 9.28
N HIS A 324 25.77 26.19 9.17
CA HIS A 324 24.56 25.36 9.27
C HIS A 324 23.96 25.31 10.68
N GLU A 325 24.33 26.22 11.58
CA GLU A 325 24.00 26.11 12.99
C GLU A 325 22.50 26.28 13.22
N ALA A 326 21.85 27.21 12.52
CA ALA A 326 20.40 27.38 12.59
C ALA A 326 19.65 26.12 12.15
N SER A 327 20.04 25.53 11.01
CA SER A 327 19.40 24.30 10.51
C SER A 327 19.69 23.08 11.38
N LYS A 328 20.92 22.92 11.87
CA LYS A 328 21.30 21.86 12.80
C LYS A 328 20.48 21.94 14.07
N GLU A 329 20.27 23.16 14.58
CA GLU A 329 19.47 23.37 15.79
C GLU A 329 17.99 23.12 15.57
N PHE A 330 17.45 23.44 14.39
CA PHE A 330 16.09 23.05 14.01
C PHE A 330 15.93 21.51 13.95
N ILE A 331 16.87 20.79 13.34
CA ILE A 331 16.85 19.32 13.29
C ILE A 331 16.92 18.71 14.70
N ARG A 332 17.78 19.27 15.57
CA ARG A 332 17.90 18.84 16.98
C ARG A 332 16.60 19.07 17.75
N LEU A 333 15.96 20.23 17.56
CA LEU A 333 14.64 20.53 18.14
C LEU A 333 13.60 19.50 17.72
N THR A 334 13.47 19.24 16.42
CA THR A 334 12.51 18.27 15.89
C THR A 334 12.75 16.87 16.45
N ALA A 335 14.02 16.42 16.47
CA ALA A 335 14.41 15.14 17.03
C ALA A 335 14.11 15.03 18.54
N CYS A 336 14.37 16.10 19.30
CA CYS A 336 14.09 16.16 20.72
C CYS A 336 12.58 16.06 21.01
N ILE A 337 11.76 16.80 20.26
CA ILE A 337 10.29 16.76 20.39
C ILE A 337 9.73 15.38 20.03
N GLN A 338 10.26 14.72 19.00
CA GLN A 338 9.82 13.38 18.63
C GLN A 338 10.12 12.35 19.73
N ASN A 339 11.31 12.41 20.34
CA ASN A 339 11.62 11.54 21.48
C ASN A 339 10.76 11.86 22.70
N LEU A 340 10.49 13.13 22.96
CA LEU A 340 9.54 13.54 24.01
C LEU A 340 8.14 12.97 23.77
N GLN A 341 7.62 13.04 22.54
CA GLN A 341 6.33 12.46 22.17
C GLN A 341 6.28 10.93 22.37
N GLU A 342 7.32 10.20 21.95
CA GLU A 342 7.41 8.75 22.20
C GLU A 342 7.55 8.43 23.70
N ARG A 343 8.18 9.30 24.50
CA ARG A 343 8.27 9.13 25.96
C ARG A 343 6.93 9.37 26.66
N ILE A 344 6.20 10.40 26.24
CA ILE A 344 4.83 10.66 26.71
C ILE A 344 3.97 9.43 26.43
N LYS A 345 3.99 8.93 25.18
CA LYS A 345 3.27 7.72 24.79
C LYS A 345 3.68 6.49 25.61
N PHE A 346 4.96 6.28 25.84
CA PHE A 346 5.44 5.18 26.69
C PHE A 346 4.91 5.31 28.12
N THR A 347 4.91 6.52 28.67
CA THR A 347 4.44 6.81 30.03
C THR A 347 2.94 6.56 30.16
N GLU A 348 2.12 7.06 29.23
CA GLU A 348 0.66 6.82 29.21
C GLU A 348 0.29 5.34 29.08
N VAL A 349 1.06 4.58 28.29
CA VAL A 349 0.83 3.13 28.17
C VAL A 349 1.26 2.42 29.46
N LYS A 350 2.36 2.84 30.09
CA LYS A 350 2.78 2.32 31.41
C LYS A 350 1.81 2.66 32.52
N GLU A 351 1.22 3.85 32.52
CA GLU A 351 0.16 4.24 33.47
C GLU A 351 -1.08 3.34 33.33
N ARG A 352 -1.48 3.01 32.10
CA ARG A 352 -2.56 2.05 31.85
C ARG A 352 -2.22 0.64 32.30
N GLU A 353 -1.00 0.15 32.03
CA GLU A 353 -0.50 -1.15 32.52
C GLU A 353 -0.65 -1.20 34.05
N MET A 354 -0.15 -0.20 34.76
CA MET A 354 -0.22 -0.14 36.22
C MET A 354 -1.65 -0.02 36.74
N LYS A 355 -2.52 0.76 36.09
CA LYS A 355 -3.93 0.87 36.51
C LYS A 355 -4.63 -0.48 36.39
N GLN A 356 -4.40 -1.21 35.30
CA GLN A 356 -4.91 -2.57 35.13
C GLN A 356 -4.32 -3.54 36.18
N THR A 357 -3.02 -3.45 36.47
CA THR A 357 -2.40 -4.26 37.53
C THR A 357 -2.96 -3.92 38.91
N GLN A 358 -3.22 -2.63 39.21
CA GLN A 358 -3.84 -2.21 40.48
C GLN A 358 -5.30 -2.66 40.59
N GLU A 359 -6.07 -2.60 39.50
CA GLU A 359 -7.44 -3.12 39.43
C GLU A 359 -7.45 -4.64 39.60
N ALA A 360 -6.59 -5.36 38.88
CA ALA A 360 -6.42 -6.81 39.04
C ALA A 360 -5.99 -7.20 40.46
N LEU A 361 -5.11 -6.42 41.11
CA LEU A 361 -4.72 -6.63 42.50
C LEU A 361 -5.85 -6.37 43.50
N LYS A 362 -6.79 -5.47 43.18
CA LYS A 362 -8.01 -5.23 43.98
C LYS A 362 -9.05 -6.33 43.76
N GLU A 363 -9.26 -6.78 42.52
CA GLU A 363 -10.14 -7.90 42.18
C GLU A 363 -9.62 -9.22 42.80
N HIS A 364 -8.30 -9.45 42.78
CA HIS A 364 -7.65 -10.57 43.49
C HIS A 364 -7.92 -10.56 44.99
N GLU A 365 -8.10 -9.38 45.62
CA GLU A 365 -8.41 -9.24 47.04
C GLU A 365 -9.85 -9.63 47.37
N GLU A 366 -10.75 -9.57 46.38
CA GLU A 366 -12.13 -10.07 46.47
C GLU A 366 -12.22 -11.57 46.12
N GLU A 367 -11.46 -12.06 45.14
CA GLU A 367 -11.45 -13.48 44.71
C GLU A 367 -10.70 -14.41 45.67
N MET A 368 -9.66 -13.94 46.37
CA MET A 368 -8.95 -14.72 47.40
C MET A 368 -9.83 -15.13 48.59
N LYS A 369 -11.03 -14.58 48.73
CA LYS A 369 -12.02 -15.07 49.70
C LYS A 369 -12.71 -16.37 49.26
N MET A 370 -12.52 -16.84 48.01
CA MET A 370 -13.36 -17.89 47.41
C MET A 370 -12.62 -19.05 46.69
N ASN A 371 -11.31 -19.02 46.41
CA ASN A 371 -10.60 -20.21 45.86
C ASN A 371 -9.06 -20.13 45.93
N ASP A 372 -8.39 -21.30 45.92
CA ASP A 372 -6.95 -21.48 46.22
C ASP A 372 -6.01 -21.60 44.99
N GLU A 373 -6.45 -21.48 43.74
CA GLU A 373 -5.55 -21.49 42.59
C GLU A 373 -6.01 -20.52 41.48
N LEU A 374 -5.21 -19.47 41.23
CA LEU A 374 -5.44 -18.52 40.13
C LEU A 374 -4.12 -18.10 39.48
N THR A 375 -4.08 -18.17 38.14
CA THR A 375 -2.96 -17.69 37.32
C THR A 375 -3.22 -16.25 36.86
N ALA A 376 -2.42 -15.29 37.34
CA ALA A 376 -2.45 -13.90 36.88
C ALA A 376 -1.69 -13.72 35.54
N PHE A 377 -2.23 -12.88 34.66
CA PHE A 377 -1.57 -12.47 33.41
C PHE A 377 -1.19 -10.98 33.52
N ASP A 378 0.09 -10.66 33.41
CA ASP A 378 0.56 -9.27 33.38
C ASP A 378 0.72 -8.82 31.91
N ALA A 379 0.20 -7.64 31.58
CA ALA A 379 0.60 -6.94 30.36
C ALA A 379 1.99 -6.33 30.58
N GLU A 380 2.93 -6.54 29.66
CA GLU A 380 4.28 -5.96 29.73
C GLU A 380 4.49 -5.03 28.54
N VAL A 381 4.76 -3.75 28.82
CA VAL A 381 5.21 -2.78 27.83
C VAL A 381 6.70 -2.96 27.54
N TYR A 382 7.05 -3.10 26.26
CA TYR A 382 8.43 -3.25 25.79
C TYR A 382 8.70 -2.42 24.52
N LYS A 383 9.97 -2.11 24.29
CA LYS A 383 10.43 -1.45 23.06
C LYS A 383 10.72 -2.51 21.99
N HIS A 384 9.92 -2.50 20.93
CA HIS A 384 10.06 -3.38 19.77
C HIS A 384 10.76 -2.66 18.63
N LYS A 385 11.53 -3.38 17.81
CA LYS A 385 12.21 -2.82 16.65
C LYS A 385 11.46 -3.22 15.38
N GLU A 386 10.92 -2.24 14.65
CA GLU A 386 10.13 -2.46 13.42
C GLU A 386 10.75 -1.80 12.19
N LEU A 387 10.45 -2.34 11.01
CA LEU A 387 11.01 -1.85 9.74
C LEU A 387 10.36 -0.52 9.35
N ILE A 388 11.19 0.49 9.08
CA ILE A 388 10.82 1.76 8.45
C ILE A 388 10.35 1.46 7.03
N ARG A 389 9.05 1.60 6.80
CA ARG A 389 8.44 1.26 5.50
C ARG A 389 9.00 2.16 4.40
N LYS A 390 9.42 1.52 3.29
CA LYS A 390 10.26 2.07 2.21
C LYS A 390 9.70 3.28 1.42
N GLN A 391 8.45 3.70 1.64
CA GLN A 391 7.73 4.56 0.70
C GLN A 391 7.22 5.90 1.25
N MET A 392 7.48 6.26 2.51
CA MET A 392 6.94 7.52 3.05
C MET A 392 7.54 8.79 2.43
N PHE A 393 8.76 8.77 1.87
CA PHE A 393 9.40 10.00 1.37
C PHE A 393 10.40 9.72 0.23
N GLY A 394 9.94 9.62 -1.02
CA GLY A 394 10.77 9.62 -2.24
C GLY A 394 12.05 8.73 -2.28
N PRO A 395 12.85 8.79 -3.36
CA PRO A 395 14.15 8.14 -3.40
C PRO A 395 15.19 8.98 -2.63
N GLY A 396 15.22 8.87 -1.30
CA GLY A 396 16.23 9.52 -0.45
C GLY A 396 16.19 9.19 1.05
N PHE A 397 15.03 8.83 1.60
CA PHE A 397 14.86 8.67 3.05
C PHE A 397 14.96 7.22 3.48
N LYS A 398 16.14 6.78 3.97
CA LYS A 398 16.37 5.36 4.23
C LYS A 398 17.10 5.04 5.54
N ALA A 399 16.89 5.79 6.62
CA ALA A 399 17.21 5.30 7.97
C ALA A 399 16.66 6.16 9.12
N ALA A 400 16.43 5.52 10.27
CA ALA A 400 16.45 6.17 11.57
C ALA A 400 17.88 6.08 12.15
N VAL A 401 18.30 7.11 12.89
CA VAL A 401 19.43 6.97 13.81
C VAL A 401 18.87 6.54 15.15
N SER A 402 19.20 5.33 15.55
CA SER A 402 18.65 4.70 16.74
C SER A 402 19.75 4.42 17.75
N CYS A 403 19.55 4.79 19.01
CA CYS A 403 20.45 4.42 20.09
C CYS A 403 20.16 2.98 20.51
N THR A 404 21.14 2.09 20.43
CA THR A 404 20.99 0.67 20.81
C THR A 404 21.02 0.45 22.31
N VAL A 405 21.65 1.36 23.07
CA VAL A 405 21.72 1.34 24.53
C VAL A 405 20.41 1.85 25.15
N CYS A 406 19.93 3.02 24.72
CA CYS A 406 18.69 3.59 25.22
C CYS A 406 17.44 2.99 24.55
N GLN A 407 17.61 2.31 23.41
CA GLN A 407 16.52 1.83 22.55
C GLN A 407 15.59 2.98 22.12
N GLU A 408 16.17 4.06 21.59
CA GLU A 408 15.45 5.31 21.26
C GLU A 408 15.75 5.75 19.83
N ASN A 409 14.82 6.47 19.19
CA ASN A 409 14.98 6.98 17.84
C ASN A 409 15.50 8.41 17.89
N CYS A 410 16.82 8.57 17.92
CA CYS A 410 17.47 9.87 18.10
C CYS A 410 17.31 10.82 16.91
N HIS A 411 17.06 10.30 15.69
CA HIS A 411 16.75 11.13 14.52
C HIS A 411 15.86 10.33 13.55
N TYR A 412 14.59 10.71 13.45
CA TYR A 412 13.61 10.07 12.56
C TYR A 412 12.36 10.93 12.33
N PRO A 413 11.82 11.04 11.10
CA PRO A 413 12.32 10.48 9.86
C PRO A 413 13.47 11.29 9.25
N GLY A 414 14.21 10.69 8.32
CA GLY A 414 15.01 11.47 7.36
C GLY A 414 16.47 11.74 7.71
N CYS A 415 17.12 10.95 8.58
CA CYS A 415 18.57 11.06 8.69
C CYS A 415 19.24 10.59 7.40
N ILE A 416 19.74 11.53 6.61
CA ILE A 416 20.42 11.30 5.32
C ILE A 416 21.94 11.40 5.43
N MET A 417 22.45 12.12 6.44
CA MET A 417 23.89 12.22 6.71
C MET A 417 24.50 10.90 7.22
N ALA A 418 25.81 10.72 6.99
CA ALA A 418 26.55 9.64 7.65
C ALA A 418 26.40 9.77 9.17
N LEU A 419 26.38 8.65 9.89
CA LEU A 419 26.14 8.65 11.34
C LEU A 419 27.09 9.60 12.11
N THR A 420 28.36 9.66 11.68
CA THR A 420 29.40 10.54 12.26
C THR A 420 29.16 12.04 12.00
N HIS A 421 28.34 12.37 11.03
CA HIS A 421 28.01 13.75 10.62
C HIS A 421 26.55 14.10 10.92
N CYS A 422 25.83 13.22 11.62
CA CYS A 422 24.45 13.48 11.96
C CYS A 422 24.36 14.62 12.99
N GLU A 423 23.43 15.54 12.73
CA GLU A 423 23.30 16.82 13.41
C GLU A 423 22.94 16.68 14.88
N VAL A 424 22.33 15.55 15.27
CA VAL A 424 21.98 15.22 16.65
C VAL A 424 23.18 14.91 17.54
N PHE A 425 24.40 14.85 16.98
CA PHE A 425 25.63 14.69 17.76
C PHE A 425 26.34 16.03 17.95
N ILE A 426 26.76 16.32 19.18
CA ILE A 426 27.67 17.43 19.54
C ILE A 426 28.86 16.80 20.26
N ASP A 427 30.08 17.11 19.81
CA ASP A 427 31.33 16.57 20.38
C ASP A 427 31.33 15.04 20.54
N GLY A 428 30.69 14.34 19.60
CA GLY A 428 30.57 12.88 19.59
C GLY A 428 29.53 12.29 20.56
N ARG A 429 28.74 13.13 21.24
CA ARG A 429 27.64 12.73 22.14
C ARG A 429 26.28 13.06 21.52
N CYS A 430 25.33 12.14 21.66
CA CYS A 430 23.96 12.36 21.19
C CYS A 430 23.23 13.36 22.08
N THR A 431 22.60 14.37 21.50
CA THR A 431 21.77 15.34 22.22
C THR A 431 20.35 14.85 22.43
N SER A 432 19.92 13.79 21.72
CA SER A 432 18.52 13.39 21.65
C SER A 432 18.15 12.12 22.44
N CYS A 433 19.09 11.21 22.73
CA CYS A 433 18.78 10.08 23.63
C CYS A 433 18.93 10.44 25.11
N THR A 434 18.22 9.71 25.95
CA THR A 434 18.20 9.87 27.41
C THR A 434 19.60 9.75 28.02
N GLY A 435 20.38 8.76 27.56
CA GLY A 435 21.72 8.49 28.08
C GLY A 435 22.82 9.40 27.53
N LYS A 436 22.51 10.36 26.65
CA LYS A 436 23.49 11.15 25.88
C LYS A 436 24.63 10.30 25.34
N CYS A 437 24.29 9.12 24.81
CA CYS A 437 25.23 8.08 24.45
C CYS A 437 26.19 8.55 23.34
N PRO A 438 27.44 8.03 23.31
CA PRO A 438 28.37 8.29 22.22
C PRO A 438 27.83 7.80 20.87
N VAL A 439 28.36 8.37 19.78
CA VAL A 439 27.99 7.99 18.41
C VAL A 439 28.16 6.48 18.13
N THR A 440 29.08 5.81 18.82
CA THR A 440 29.33 4.36 18.71
C THR A 440 28.16 3.49 19.14
N ASP A 441 27.28 4.00 20.00
CA ASP A 441 26.12 3.27 20.52
C ASP A 441 24.90 3.42 19.61
N HIS A 442 25.04 4.18 18.53
CA HIS A 442 23.98 4.48 17.59
C HIS A 442 24.17 3.69 16.29
N VAL A 443 23.05 3.34 15.67
CA VAL A 443 23.02 2.69 14.38
C VAL A 443 22.13 3.47 13.44
N LYS A 444 22.56 3.60 12.19
CA LYS A 444 21.76 4.15 11.11
C LYS A 444 21.20 3.01 10.29
N GLU A 445 19.90 2.78 10.37
CA GLU A 445 19.27 1.58 9.81
C GLU A 445 17.83 1.80 9.38
N LEU A 446 17.29 0.87 8.58
CA LEU A 446 15.90 0.85 8.14
C LEU A 446 14.93 0.39 9.25
N TRP A 447 15.31 0.47 10.51
CA TRP A 447 14.52 0.01 11.64
C TRP A 447 14.43 1.11 12.69
N ARG A 448 13.27 1.19 13.36
CA ARG A 448 13.04 2.13 14.46
C ARG A 448 12.51 1.37 15.68
N TYR A 449 12.76 1.91 16.86
CA TYR A 449 12.14 1.46 18.09
C TYR A 449 10.70 1.99 18.18
N VAL A 450 9.77 1.16 18.62
CA VAL A 450 8.38 1.53 18.91
C VAL A 450 7.93 0.84 20.18
N THR A 451 7.08 1.51 20.95
CA THR A 451 6.50 0.94 22.16
C THR A 451 5.39 -0.05 21.80
N ARG A 452 5.45 -1.28 22.32
CA ARG A 452 4.44 -2.34 22.15
C ARG A 452 4.08 -2.98 23.49
N ILE A 453 2.92 -3.63 23.52
CA ILE A 453 2.41 -4.35 24.70
C ILE A 453 2.38 -5.84 24.35
N ARG A 454 2.80 -6.71 25.27
CA ARG A 454 2.61 -8.16 25.17
C ARG A 454 1.97 -8.70 26.45
N LYS A 455 1.19 -9.78 26.35
CA LYS A 455 0.71 -10.52 27.52
C LYS A 455 1.78 -11.52 27.94
N VAL A 456 2.23 -11.46 29.19
CA VAL A 456 3.20 -12.42 29.75
C VAL A 456 2.55 -13.24 30.83
N GLN A 457 2.66 -14.56 30.67
CA GLN A 457 2.21 -15.52 31.68
C GLN A 457 3.39 -15.78 32.62
N LYS A 458 3.39 -15.17 33.81
CA LYS A 458 4.33 -15.58 34.87
C LYS A 458 3.81 -16.88 35.46
N LYS A 459 4.50 -18.00 35.22
CA LYS A 459 4.39 -19.15 36.11
C LYS A 459 4.99 -18.71 37.44
N GLU A 460 4.19 -18.62 38.49
CA GLU A 460 4.75 -18.61 39.83
C GLU A 460 5.65 -19.85 39.96
N ALA A 461 6.94 -19.61 40.15
CA ALA A 461 7.87 -20.67 40.42
C ALA A 461 7.39 -21.37 41.70
N LYS A 462 7.30 -22.70 41.67
CA LYS A 462 7.07 -23.51 42.88
C LYS A 462 8.11 -23.11 43.94
N MET A 463 7.72 -22.28 44.90
CA MET A 463 8.52 -22.00 46.08
C MET A 463 8.64 -23.29 46.87
N THR A 464 9.87 -23.72 47.12
CA THR A 464 10.15 -24.78 48.08
C THR A 464 9.83 -24.26 49.48
N GLN A 465 9.43 -25.15 50.39
CA GLN A 465 8.95 -24.83 51.75
C GLN A 465 9.98 -24.11 52.66
N SER A 466 11.17 -23.73 52.17
CA SER A 466 12.21 -23.08 52.95
C SER A 466 12.04 -21.56 53.12
N ASP A 467 11.23 -20.89 52.30
CA ASP A 467 11.18 -19.42 52.26
C ASP A 467 10.01 -18.83 53.08
N LYS A 468 9.44 -19.60 54.01
CA LYS A 468 8.30 -19.21 54.86
C LYS A 468 8.67 -18.32 56.05
N LYS A 469 9.82 -17.64 56.05
CA LYS A 469 10.15 -16.67 57.09
C LYS A 469 10.41 -15.29 56.50
N ASP A 470 9.53 -14.38 56.91
CA ASP A 470 9.68 -12.93 56.94
C ASP A 470 9.41 -12.12 55.66
N GLN A 471 8.31 -12.42 54.96
CA GLN A 471 7.55 -11.33 54.31
C GLN A 471 6.07 -11.66 54.18
N THR A 472 5.19 -10.83 54.75
CA THR A 472 3.73 -10.97 54.58
C THR A 472 3.34 -10.62 53.14
N GLU A 473 2.25 -11.18 52.64
CA GLU A 473 1.73 -10.87 51.29
C GLU A 473 1.44 -9.36 51.09
N SER A 474 1.10 -8.67 52.18
CA SER A 474 0.99 -7.20 52.23
C SER A 474 2.32 -6.48 52.00
N GLU A 475 3.46 -7.02 52.48
CA GLU A 475 4.78 -6.44 52.28
C GLU A 475 5.27 -6.63 50.83
N LYS A 476 4.91 -7.76 50.20
CA LYS A 476 5.14 -7.98 48.76
C LYS A 476 4.33 -6.99 47.92
N LYS A 477 3.03 -6.80 48.21
CA LYS A 477 2.19 -5.79 47.53
C LYS A 477 2.76 -4.37 47.68
N LEU A 478 3.20 -4.01 48.89
CA LEU A 478 3.80 -2.70 49.17
C LEU A 478 5.11 -2.50 48.38
N SER A 479 5.95 -3.53 48.29
CA SER A 479 7.21 -3.46 47.52
C SER A 479 6.97 -3.31 46.01
N HIS A 480 5.94 -3.96 45.46
CA HIS A 480 5.56 -3.82 44.06
C HIS A 480 5.03 -2.40 43.77
N LEU A 481 4.16 -1.86 44.63
CA LEU A 481 3.65 -0.49 44.51
C LEU A 481 4.77 0.55 44.62
N GLN A 482 5.73 0.36 45.54
CA GLN A 482 6.90 1.23 45.66
C GLN A 482 7.80 1.18 44.42
N ASN A 483 8.00 0.00 43.83
CA ASN A 483 8.77 -0.14 42.59
C ASN A 483 8.08 0.58 41.42
N PHE A 484 6.74 0.49 41.32
CA PHE A 484 5.97 1.23 40.32
C PHE A 484 6.02 2.73 40.52
N GLU A 485 5.90 3.20 41.75
CA GLU A 485 6.02 4.63 42.10
C GLU A 485 7.42 5.17 41.75
N ASN A 486 8.48 4.41 42.04
CA ASN A 486 9.84 4.75 41.65
C ASN A 486 10.03 4.81 40.13
N GLU A 487 9.45 3.86 39.38
CA GLU A 487 9.51 3.84 37.92
C GLU A 487 8.75 5.05 37.32
N MET A 488 7.62 5.43 37.91
CA MET A 488 6.86 6.63 37.52
C MET A 488 7.59 7.93 37.79
N ASN A 489 8.18 8.05 38.97
CA ASN A 489 8.98 9.22 39.31
C ASN A 489 10.16 9.37 38.34
N LYS A 490 10.77 8.25 37.93
CA LYS A 490 11.82 8.24 36.91
C LYS A 490 11.28 8.67 35.53
N LEU A 491 10.13 8.13 35.10
CA LEU A 491 9.48 8.49 33.84
C LEU A 491 9.11 9.98 33.77
N ALA A 492 8.56 10.52 34.86
CA ALA A 492 8.20 11.93 34.99
C ALA A 492 9.45 12.83 34.94
N ALA A 493 10.53 12.45 35.63
CA ALA A 493 11.79 13.18 35.59
C ALA A 493 12.40 13.23 34.17
N GLU A 494 12.37 12.10 33.46
CA GLU A 494 12.84 12.04 32.07
C GLU A 494 11.96 12.87 31.11
N LYS A 495 10.62 12.86 31.28
CA LYS A 495 9.69 13.72 30.53
C LYS A 495 10.06 15.20 30.70
N SER A 496 10.24 15.65 31.94
CA SER A 496 10.57 17.04 32.25
C SER A 496 11.95 17.46 31.72
N GLN A 497 12.94 16.56 31.79
CA GLN A 497 14.25 16.79 31.18
C GLN A 497 14.14 17.05 29.67
N PHE A 498 13.44 16.19 28.93
CA PHE A 498 13.27 16.37 27.48
C PHE A 498 12.49 17.63 27.11
N LEU A 499 11.51 17.99 27.94
CA LEU A 499 10.74 19.22 27.77
C LEU A 499 11.64 20.47 27.93
N ASP A 500 12.53 20.47 28.92
CA ASP A 500 13.52 21.54 29.12
C ASP A 500 14.54 21.58 27.99
N GLU A 501 15.07 20.44 27.54
CA GLU A 501 16.02 20.40 26.42
C GLU A 501 15.41 20.94 25.12
N SER A 502 14.15 20.59 24.84
CA SER A 502 13.40 21.12 23.69
C SER A 502 13.19 22.63 23.80
N TYR A 503 12.92 23.14 25.01
CA TYR A 503 12.87 24.58 25.27
C TYR A 503 14.20 25.27 24.93
N GLN A 504 15.33 24.71 25.39
CA GLN A 504 16.66 25.28 25.13
C GLN A 504 16.96 25.34 23.62
N HIS A 505 16.60 24.29 22.87
CA HIS A 505 16.78 24.29 21.41
C HIS A 505 15.94 25.37 20.72
N VAL A 506 14.68 25.58 21.13
CA VAL A 506 13.84 26.69 20.60
C VAL A 506 14.46 28.05 20.90
N VAL A 507 14.91 28.28 22.14
CA VAL A 507 15.52 29.55 22.55
C VAL A 507 16.81 29.81 21.78
N ARG A 508 17.63 28.77 21.56
CA ARG A 508 18.85 28.89 20.76
C ARG A 508 18.55 29.18 19.30
N LEU A 509 17.54 28.52 18.74
CA LEU A 509 17.08 28.76 17.37
C LEU A 509 16.60 30.22 17.19
N GLU A 510 15.89 30.78 18.16
CA GLU A 510 15.49 32.20 18.20
C GLU A 510 16.67 33.16 18.08
N GLN A 511 17.79 32.82 18.72
CA GLN A 511 18.99 33.67 18.71
C GLN A 511 19.67 33.67 17.35
N ILE A 512 19.78 32.50 16.69
CA ILE A 512 20.62 32.31 15.51
C ILE A 512 19.88 32.38 14.16
N ALA A 513 18.62 31.92 14.09
CA ALA A 513 17.89 31.78 12.83
C ALA A 513 17.35 33.13 12.31
N LEU A 514 17.39 33.32 10.99
CA LEU A 514 16.85 34.51 10.31
C LEU A 514 15.34 34.66 10.51
N LYS A 515 14.60 33.54 10.49
CA LYS A 515 13.17 33.46 10.75
C LYS A 515 12.84 32.30 11.69
N ALA A 516 13.08 32.51 12.98
CA ALA A 516 12.77 31.54 14.04
C ALA A 516 11.26 31.42 14.35
N ASP A 517 10.47 32.37 13.88
CA ASP A 517 9.01 32.42 13.92
C ASP A 517 8.37 31.81 12.66
N SER A 518 9.10 30.93 11.96
CA SER A 518 8.58 30.19 10.81
C SER A 518 7.42 29.28 11.21
N ALA A 519 6.52 28.98 10.26
CA ALA A 519 5.41 28.04 10.49
C ALA A 519 5.89 26.66 10.97
N SER A 520 7.07 26.20 10.53
CA SER A 520 7.66 24.92 10.96
C SER A 520 8.12 24.95 12.43
N THR A 521 8.68 26.06 12.89
CA THR A 521 9.12 26.24 14.28
C THR A 521 7.93 26.46 15.21
N ILE A 522 6.90 27.18 14.77
CA ILE A 522 5.74 27.51 15.62
C ILE A 522 4.91 26.27 15.98
N VAL A 523 4.85 25.25 15.12
CA VAL A 523 4.22 23.95 15.48
C VAL A 523 4.91 23.32 16.70
N HIS A 524 6.24 23.39 16.74
CA HIS A 524 7.02 22.92 17.88
C HIS A 524 6.82 23.80 19.13
N VAL A 525 6.76 25.13 18.94
CA VAL A 525 6.47 26.08 20.03
C VAL A 525 5.09 25.83 20.64
N ASP A 526 4.06 25.56 19.83
CA ASP A 526 2.69 25.31 20.29
C ASP A 526 2.61 24.04 21.14
N PHE A 527 3.25 22.95 20.68
CA PHE A 527 3.39 21.72 21.45
C PHE A 527 4.08 21.96 22.80
N LEU A 528 5.18 22.73 22.82
CA LEU A 528 5.89 23.05 24.06
C LEU A 528 5.09 23.95 25.00
N ILE A 529 4.32 24.92 24.48
CA ILE A 529 3.42 25.76 25.29
C ILE A 529 2.40 24.90 26.02
N GLU A 530 1.80 23.94 25.32
CA GLU A 530 0.82 23.02 25.91
C GLU A 530 1.47 22.17 27.01
N LYS A 531 2.58 21.48 26.70
CA LYS A 531 3.24 20.59 27.66
C LYS A 531 3.88 21.31 28.85
N MET A 532 4.37 22.54 28.69
CA MET A 532 4.88 23.33 29.81
C MET A 532 3.77 23.89 30.70
N LYS A 533 2.56 24.13 30.16
CA LYS A 533 1.39 24.46 30.99
C LYS A 533 1.00 23.28 31.88
N GLU A 534 1.08 22.06 31.38
CA GLU A 534 0.85 20.85 32.18
C GLU A 534 1.86 20.73 33.33
N GLU A 535 3.14 21.10 33.11
CA GLU A 535 4.17 21.09 34.16
C GLU A 535 4.11 22.29 35.12
N GLY A 536 3.33 23.34 34.78
CA GLY A 536 3.20 24.54 35.61
C GLY A 536 4.35 25.55 35.50
N ASP A 537 5.22 25.44 34.50
CA ASP A 537 6.35 26.37 34.27
C ASP A 537 5.88 27.64 33.54
N THR A 538 5.37 28.60 34.31
CA THR A 538 4.75 29.82 33.77
C THR A 538 5.75 30.77 33.10
N GLU A 539 7.02 30.77 33.52
CA GLU A 539 8.07 31.64 32.96
C GLU A 539 8.44 31.20 31.54
N LYS A 540 8.66 29.89 31.32
CA LYS A 540 8.96 29.37 29.99
C LYS A 540 7.77 29.52 29.04
N VAL A 541 6.54 29.27 29.53
CA VAL A 541 5.31 29.48 28.76
C VAL A 541 5.18 30.93 28.30
N GLN A 542 5.45 31.91 29.18
CA GLN A 542 5.37 33.32 28.81
C GLN A 542 6.34 33.67 27.68
N LYS A 543 7.58 33.18 27.74
CA LYS A 543 8.57 33.39 26.68
C LYS A 543 8.20 32.71 25.37
N LEU A 544 7.71 31.48 25.39
CA LEU A 544 7.22 30.80 24.19
C LEU A 544 6.00 31.50 23.58
N GLN A 545 5.10 32.03 24.41
CA GLN A 545 3.96 32.85 23.97
C GLN A 545 4.41 34.18 23.36
N GLU A 546 5.46 34.80 23.91
CA GLU A 546 6.07 35.98 23.34
C GLU A 546 6.62 35.68 21.93
N MET A 547 7.36 34.58 21.77
CA MET A 547 7.82 34.11 20.45
C MET A 547 6.65 33.88 19.49
N ARG A 548 5.59 33.19 19.94
CA ARG A 548 4.37 32.94 19.17
C ARG A 548 3.64 34.23 18.75
N SER A 549 3.69 35.27 19.59
CA SER A 549 3.01 36.55 19.30
C SER A 549 3.62 37.33 18.14
N ARG A 550 4.93 37.13 17.89
CA ARG A 550 5.72 37.83 16.86
C ARG A 550 5.48 37.32 15.44
N VAL A 551 4.79 36.20 15.29
CA VAL A 551 4.42 35.61 14.00
C VAL A 551 3.59 36.62 13.19
N ASP A 552 3.96 36.84 11.93
CA ASP A 552 3.25 37.74 11.02
C ASP A 552 1.85 37.22 10.65
N GLU A 553 0.96 38.11 10.23
CA GLU A 553 -0.45 37.79 9.99
C GLU A 553 -0.62 36.76 8.86
N GLY A 554 0.20 36.81 7.82
CA GLY A 554 0.18 35.82 6.73
C GLY A 554 0.62 34.43 7.20
N THR A 555 1.59 34.34 8.10
CA THR A 555 2.00 33.09 8.74
C THR A 555 0.94 32.61 9.74
N LYS A 556 0.26 33.51 10.46
CA LYS A 556 -0.89 33.18 11.34
C LYS A 556 -2.08 32.65 10.56
N GLU A 557 -2.40 33.21 9.40
CA GLU A 557 -3.46 32.71 8.52
C GLU A 557 -3.09 31.36 7.88
N ALA A 558 -1.82 31.17 7.47
CA ALA A 558 -1.32 29.87 7.03
C ALA A 558 -1.29 28.82 8.17
N LEU A 559 -0.98 29.24 9.40
CA LEU A 559 -1.10 28.41 10.60
C LEU A 559 -2.57 28.20 10.99
N LEU A 560 -3.48 29.13 10.77
CA LEU A 560 -4.93 28.96 10.95
C LEU A 560 -5.47 27.99 9.91
N TYR A 561 -4.97 27.98 8.67
CA TYR A 561 -5.24 26.91 7.72
C TYR A 561 -4.67 25.55 8.20
N LYS A 562 -3.57 25.56 8.95
CA LYS A 562 -2.97 24.36 9.58
C LYS A 562 -3.61 23.93 10.91
N THR A 563 -4.24 24.85 11.65
CA THR A 563 -4.71 24.71 13.05
C THR A 563 -6.24 24.77 13.17
N SER A 564 -6.95 25.46 12.27
CA SER A 564 -8.42 25.51 12.24
C SER A 564 -9.07 24.20 11.79
N VAL A 565 -8.24 23.22 11.43
CA VAL A 565 -8.59 21.86 11.00
C VAL A 565 -8.52 20.85 12.16
N ILE A 566 -7.83 21.16 13.26
CA ILE A 566 -7.73 20.24 14.41
C ILE A 566 -8.73 20.68 15.47
N SER A 567 -10.00 20.36 15.20
CA SER A 567 -11.02 20.36 16.25
C SER A 567 -10.59 19.39 17.36
N SER A 568 -10.68 19.84 18.62
CA SER A 568 -10.54 19.04 19.85
C SER A 568 -11.28 17.67 19.84
N GLN A 569 -12.19 17.46 18.89
CA GLN A 569 -12.95 16.22 18.74
C GLN A 569 -12.15 15.00 18.24
N TYR A 570 -10.98 15.19 17.60
CA TYR A 570 -10.17 14.09 17.02
C TYR A 570 -8.76 13.97 17.61
N GLU A 571 -8.44 14.71 18.68
CA GLU A 571 -7.09 14.84 19.24
C GLU A 571 -6.46 13.49 19.63
N ASP A 572 -7.23 12.62 20.28
CA ASP A 572 -6.83 11.24 20.65
C ASP A 572 -6.55 10.33 19.45
N ILE A 573 -7.25 10.58 18.33
CA ILE A 573 -7.12 9.81 17.09
C ILE A 573 -5.91 10.31 16.32
N LEU A 574 -5.71 11.63 16.28
CA LEU A 574 -4.60 12.30 15.61
C LEU A 574 -3.26 11.89 16.26
N SER A 575 -3.19 11.89 17.59
CA SER A 575 -2.02 11.42 18.35
C SER A 575 -1.67 9.94 18.09
N ASN A 576 -2.64 9.16 17.61
CA ASN A 576 -2.49 7.76 17.21
C ASN A 576 -2.55 7.54 15.70
N SER A 577 -2.24 8.56 14.91
CA SER A 577 -2.22 8.48 13.44
C SER A 577 -0.89 8.98 12.85
N PHE A 578 -0.66 8.73 11.57
CA PHE A 578 0.46 9.30 10.82
C PHE A 578 -0.07 10.26 9.76
N LEU A 579 0.46 11.48 9.72
CA LEU A 579 0.14 12.41 8.64
C LEU A 579 0.63 11.84 7.29
N ILE A 580 -0.28 11.75 6.31
CA ILE A 580 -0.01 11.36 4.92
C ILE A 580 0.04 12.58 4.00
N HIS A 581 -0.77 13.60 4.27
CA HIS A 581 -0.84 14.81 3.47
C HIS A 581 -1.37 15.97 4.32
N SER A 582 -0.71 17.12 4.27
CA SER A 582 -1.04 18.31 5.06
C SER A 582 -1.95 19.36 4.39
N GLY A 583 -2.45 19.11 3.18
CA GLY A 583 -3.39 20.02 2.50
C GLY A 583 -4.83 19.59 2.78
N PRO A 584 -5.85 20.41 2.47
CA PRO A 584 -7.22 20.16 2.89
C PRO A 584 -7.91 19.17 1.94
N PRO A 585 -8.54 18.09 2.46
CA PRO A 585 -8.50 17.71 3.86
C PRO A 585 -7.17 17.07 4.24
N THR A 586 -6.67 17.41 5.44
CA THR A 586 -5.45 16.83 5.99
C THR A 586 -5.65 15.33 6.15
N VAL A 587 -4.86 14.53 5.45
CA VAL A 587 -5.03 13.07 5.39
C VAL A 587 -4.13 12.40 6.41
N TYR A 588 -4.70 11.54 7.26
CA TYR A 588 -4.01 10.78 8.29
C TYR A 588 -4.20 9.27 8.11
N GLN A 589 -3.13 8.49 8.17
CA GLN A 589 -3.17 7.04 8.28
C GLN A 589 -3.38 6.65 9.74
N LEU A 590 -4.47 5.96 10.05
CA LEU A 590 -4.71 5.47 11.41
C LEU A 590 -3.74 4.35 11.77
N ARG A 591 -3.25 4.34 13.03
CA ARG A 591 -2.61 3.16 13.60
C ARG A 591 -3.69 2.15 13.97
N THR A 592 -3.63 0.97 13.36
CA THR A 592 -4.53 -0.16 13.64
C THR A 592 -3.84 -1.19 14.53
N GLU A 593 -4.60 -1.84 15.40
CA GLU A 593 -4.15 -3.09 16.01
C GLU A 593 -4.27 -4.21 14.97
N LYS A 594 -3.12 -4.77 14.58
CA LYS A 594 -3.06 -5.88 13.62
C LYS A 594 -3.00 -7.21 14.37
N GLN A 595 -4.06 -7.99 14.27
CA GLN A 595 -4.13 -9.34 14.81
C GLN A 595 -4.20 -10.38 13.68
N MET A 596 -3.42 -11.45 13.81
CA MET A 596 -3.54 -12.61 12.93
C MET A 596 -4.59 -13.57 13.49
N PHE A 597 -5.58 -13.92 12.69
CA PHE A 597 -6.66 -14.85 13.05
C PHE A 597 -6.67 -16.03 12.07
N GLY A 598 -6.11 -17.16 12.48
CA GLY A 598 -5.85 -18.28 11.58
C GLY A 598 -4.96 -17.83 10.40
N SER A 599 -5.47 -17.92 9.18
CA SER A 599 -4.80 -17.40 7.96
C SER A 599 -5.21 -15.97 7.57
N LEU A 600 -6.10 -15.33 8.32
CA LEU A 600 -6.69 -14.02 8.00
C LEU A 600 -6.04 -12.90 8.82
N THR A 601 -6.15 -11.67 8.30
CA THR A 601 -5.70 -10.47 9.00
C THR A 601 -6.90 -9.68 9.50
N LYS A 602 -6.87 -9.32 10.78
CA LYS A 602 -7.82 -8.41 11.41
C LYS A 602 -7.13 -7.10 11.75
N MET A 603 -7.75 -5.98 11.38
CA MET A 603 -7.28 -4.62 11.61
C MET A 603 -8.33 -3.88 12.44
N THR A 604 -8.01 -3.52 13.67
CA THR A 604 -8.97 -2.92 14.61
C THR A 604 -8.62 -1.46 14.90
N VAL A 605 -9.62 -0.59 14.90
CA VAL A 605 -9.56 0.82 15.34
C VAL A 605 -10.57 1.03 16.46
N GLY A 606 -10.13 1.66 17.54
CA GLY A 606 -10.94 1.94 18.72
C GLY A 606 -11.18 0.70 19.60
N GLU A 607 -11.95 0.89 20.67
CA GLU A 607 -12.22 -0.15 21.67
C GLU A 607 -13.66 -0.66 21.56
N LYS A 608 -13.81 -2.00 21.53
CA LYS A 608 -15.11 -2.65 21.36
C LYS A 608 -16.00 -2.45 22.59
N ASN A 609 -17.13 -1.77 22.42
CA ASN A 609 -18.18 -1.70 23.44
C ASN A 609 -19.13 -2.91 23.32
N GLN A 610 -19.15 -3.79 24.32
CA GLN A 610 -19.98 -5.00 24.32
C GLN A 610 -21.49 -4.73 24.36
N TYR A 611 -21.91 -3.54 24.79
CA TYR A 611 -23.32 -3.15 24.85
C TYR A 611 -23.85 -2.54 23.54
N LYS A 612 -22.96 -2.23 22.60
CA LYS A 612 -23.33 -1.70 21.27
C LYS A 612 -23.45 -2.83 20.27
N THR A 613 -24.48 -2.76 19.43
CA THR A 613 -24.63 -3.71 18.32
C THR A 613 -23.53 -3.46 17.28
N ASN A 614 -23.10 -4.50 16.58
CA ASN A 614 -22.13 -4.43 15.51
C ASN A 614 -22.78 -4.82 14.17
N ARG A 615 -22.45 -4.13 13.08
CA ARG A 615 -22.95 -4.41 11.74
C ARG A 615 -21.82 -4.85 10.82
N THR A 616 -22.00 -6.01 10.18
CA THR A 616 -20.99 -6.61 9.31
C THR A 616 -21.33 -6.43 7.83
N ILE A 617 -20.40 -5.86 7.07
CA ILE A 617 -20.49 -5.63 5.62
C ILE A 617 -19.40 -6.44 4.92
N LEU A 618 -19.74 -7.19 3.87
CA LEU A 618 -18.77 -7.86 3.00
C LEU A 618 -18.68 -7.13 1.65
N LEU A 619 -17.49 -6.68 1.26
CA LEU A 619 -17.26 -5.95 0.01
C LEU A 619 -16.65 -6.85 -1.06
N VAL A 620 -17.26 -6.87 -2.24
CA VAL A 620 -16.88 -7.74 -3.37
C VAL A 620 -16.91 -6.98 -4.68
N GLY A 621 -15.83 -7.04 -5.45
CA GLY A 621 -15.70 -6.35 -6.73
C GLY A 621 -14.31 -6.55 -7.32
N GLU A 622 -14.12 -6.16 -8.58
CA GLU A 622 -12.82 -6.27 -9.25
C GLU A 622 -11.74 -5.36 -8.64
N THR A 623 -10.48 -5.63 -8.98
CA THR A 623 -9.36 -4.73 -8.66
C THR A 623 -9.61 -3.37 -9.33
N GLY A 624 -9.41 -2.28 -8.59
CA GLY A 624 -9.68 -0.93 -9.09
C GLY A 624 -11.15 -0.51 -9.10
N ALA A 625 -12.08 -1.34 -8.60
CA ALA A 625 -13.49 -0.95 -8.42
C ALA A 625 -13.72 0.06 -7.28
N GLY A 626 -12.69 0.45 -6.53
CA GLY A 626 -12.80 1.44 -5.45
C GLY A 626 -13.22 0.89 -4.07
N LYS A 627 -12.99 -0.41 -3.80
CA LYS A 627 -13.30 -1.05 -2.49
C LYS A 627 -12.55 -0.37 -1.33
N SER A 628 -11.23 -0.23 -1.44
CA SER A 628 -10.39 0.41 -0.41
C SER A 628 -10.84 1.85 -0.11
N THR A 629 -11.11 2.61 -1.16
CA THR A 629 -11.58 3.99 -1.04
C THR A 629 -12.96 4.06 -0.38
N LEU A 630 -13.84 3.10 -0.66
CA LEU A 630 -15.14 2.98 0.01
C LEU A 630 -15.00 2.62 1.50
N ILE A 631 -14.04 1.76 1.87
CA ILE A 631 -13.75 1.45 3.28
C ILE A 631 -13.31 2.70 4.03
N ASN A 632 -12.40 3.49 3.45
CA ASN A 632 -11.97 4.76 4.03
C ASN A 632 -13.15 5.75 4.15
N ALA A 633 -14.05 5.80 3.16
CA ALA A 633 -15.24 6.64 3.23
C ALA A 633 -16.22 6.19 4.33
N LEU A 634 -16.46 4.89 4.49
CA LEU A 634 -17.29 4.32 5.57
C LEU A 634 -16.72 4.62 6.96
N LEU A 635 -15.41 4.51 7.11
CA LEU A 635 -14.69 4.85 8.34
C LEU A 635 -14.92 6.33 8.70
N ASN A 636 -14.61 7.26 7.80
CA ASN A 636 -14.77 8.70 8.06
C ASN A 636 -16.22 9.07 8.36
N TYR A 637 -17.16 8.45 7.62
CA TYR A 637 -18.58 8.59 7.91
C TYR A 637 -18.89 8.15 9.34
N SER A 638 -18.45 6.95 9.76
CA SER A 638 -18.70 6.42 11.12
C SER A 638 -18.10 7.30 12.23
N MET A 639 -16.93 7.90 12.00
CA MET A 639 -16.26 8.80 12.93
C MET A 639 -16.95 10.17 13.04
N GLY A 640 -17.85 10.50 12.09
CA GLY A 640 -18.56 11.76 12.05
C GLY A 640 -17.79 12.91 11.41
N VAL A 641 -16.80 12.61 10.56
CA VAL A 641 -16.02 13.60 9.84
C VAL A 641 -16.92 14.42 8.91
N LYS A 642 -16.81 15.75 9.04
CA LYS A 642 -17.56 16.73 8.24
C LYS A 642 -16.66 17.37 7.19
N TRP A 643 -17.29 17.97 6.18
CA TRP A 643 -16.56 18.71 5.15
C TRP A 643 -15.72 19.83 5.80
N GLU A 644 -16.33 20.55 6.75
CA GLU A 644 -15.76 21.68 7.47
C GLU A 644 -14.62 21.28 8.42
N ASP A 645 -14.51 20.01 8.81
CA ASP A 645 -13.43 19.54 9.68
C ASP A 645 -12.08 19.57 8.95
N GLU A 646 -12.08 19.54 7.60
CA GLU A 646 -10.89 19.48 6.73
C GLU A 646 -9.86 18.41 7.13
N VAL A 647 -10.31 17.30 7.72
CA VAL A 647 -9.50 16.10 7.99
C VAL A 647 -10.03 14.91 7.19
N TRP A 648 -9.18 13.93 6.94
CA TRP A 648 -9.55 12.65 6.35
C TRP A 648 -8.70 11.53 6.93
N PHE A 649 -9.32 10.43 7.34
CA PHE A 649 -8.62 9.28 7.91
C PHE A 649 -8.57 8.10 6.94
N GLN A 650 -7.43 7.43 6.85
CA GLN A 650 -7.25 6.21 6.05
C GLN A 650 -6.94 5.04 6.97
N ILE A 651 -7.61 3.90 6.73
CA ILE A 651 -7.35 2.62 7.41
C ILE A 651 -6.79 1.58 6.45
N VAL A 652 -7.18 1.65 5.18
CA VAL A 652 -6.65 0.81 4.11
C VAL A 652 -5.43 1.49 3.51
N GLU A 653 -4.27 0.84 3.59
CA GLU A 653 -3.04 1.30 2.94
C GLU A 653 -3.18 1.12 1.41
N GLU A 654 -3.17 2.21 0.65
CA GLU A 654 -3.07 2.13 -0.82
C GLU A 654 -1.61 1.85 -1.20
N GLU A 655 -1.24 0.58 -1.42
CA GLU A 655 0.10 0.27 -1.95
C GLU A 655 0.22 0.90 -3.35
N LYS A 656 1.28 1.68 -3.62
CA LYS A 656 1.57 2.09 -5.01
C LYS A 656 2.17 0.90 -5.79
N ARG A 657 1.39 -0.16 -6.01
CA ARG A 657 1.59 -1.12 -7.10
C ARG A 657 0.87 -0.62 -8.36
N SER A 658 1.27 -1.08 -9.53
CA SER A 658 0.57 -0.77 -10.78
C SER A 658 -0.92 -1.07 -10.64
N GLN A 659 -1.79 -0.29 -11.31
CA GLN A 659 -3.25 -0.52 -11.31
C GLN A 659 -3.65 -1.91 -11.83
N THR A 660 -2.69 -2.71 -12.31
CA THR A 660 -2.84 -4.08 -12.81
C THR A 660 -2.75 -5.15 -11.72
N ASP A 661 -2.22 -4.84 -10.54
CA ASP A 661 -1.93 -5.83 -9.49
C ASP A 661 -2.91 -5.62 -8.32
N SER A 662 -3.49 -6.69 -7.76
CA SER A 662 -4.38 -6.55 -6.59
C SER A 662 -3.67 -5.91 -5.39
N GLN A 663 -4.32 -4.86 -4.87
CA GLN A 663 -3.89 -4.06 -3.73
C GLN A 663 -4.04 -4.80 -2.40
N THR A 664 -5.01 -5.70 -2.32
CA THR A 664 -5.23 -6.60 -1.18
C THR A 664 -4.79 -8.01 -1.60
N LEU A 665 -3.79 -8.59 -0.93
CA LEU A 665 -3.28 -9.96 -1.24
C LEU A 665 -4.07 -11.08 -0.52
N ASP A 666 -4.96 -10.70 0.40
CA ASP A 666 -5.69 -11.61 1.28
C ASP A 666 -7.03 -10.99 1.72
N VAL A 667 -7.94 -11.78 2.29
CA VAL A 667 -9.16 -11.29 2.93
C VAL A 667 -8.77 -10.59 4.24
N ILE A 668 -9.17 -9.33 4.39
CA ILE A 668 -8.87 -8.50 5.58
C ILE A 668 -10.18 -8.10 6.25
N VAL A 669 -10.22 -8.24 7.58
CA VAL A 669 -11.37 -7.82 8.40
C VAL A 669 -11.00 -6.52 9.11
N TYR A 670 -11.72 -5.44 8.78
CA TYR A 670 -11.59 -4.14 9.42
C TYR A 670 -12.67 -3.98 10.49
N GLU A 671 -12.26 -3.76 11.73
CA GLU A 671 -13.16 -3.51 12.85
C GLU A 671 -13.05 -2.05 13.29
N VAL A 672 -14.19 -1.35 13.28
CA VAL A 672 -14.29 0.07 13.62
C VAL A 672 -15.20 0.21 14.84
N PHE A 673 -14.60 0.48 15.99
CA PHE A 673 -15.24 0.58 17.29
C PHE A 673 -15.02 1.95 17.94
N GLY A 674 -15.84 2.29 18.95
CA GLY A 674 -15.65 3.50 19.76
C GLY A 674 -16.18 4.79 19.11
N PHE A 675 -16.82 4.69 17.94
CA PHE A 675 -17.46 5.78 17.23
C PHE A 675 -18.98 5.65 17.19
N GLU A 676 -19.53 4.77 18.03
CA GLU A 676 -20.98 4.62 18.15
C GLU A 676 -21.59 5.93 18.67
N ASP A 677 -22.78 6.26 18.18
CA ASP A 677 -23.52 7.49 18.46
C ASP A 677 -22.91 8.79 17.90
N LYS A 678 -21.87 8.71 17.05
CA LYS A 678 -21.44 9.85 16.21
C LYS A 678 -22.41 10.02 15.04
N THR A 679 -22.26 9.21 14.01
CA THR A 679 -23.21 9.14 12.87
C THR A 679 -23.99 7.84 12.84
N LEU A 680 -23.39 6.75 13.36
CA LEU A 680 -23.98 5.43 13.39
C LEU A 680 -24.29 5.01 14.83
N PRO A 681 -25.46 4.41 15.12
CA PRO A 681 -25.80 3.93 16.46
C PRO A 681 -25.15 2.57 16.80
N TYR A 682 -24.25 2.07 15.95
CA TYR A 682 -23.65 0.74 16.02
C TYR A 682 -22.20 0.76 15.52
N SER A 683 -21.42 -0.25 15.92
CA SER A 683 -20.08 -0.48 15.40
C SER A 683 -20.11 -1.08 14.00
N LEU A 684 -19.00 -1.00 13.26
CA LEU A 684 -18.87 -1.59 11.93
C LEU A 684 -17.77 -2.65 11.88
N THR A 685 -18.06 -3.75 11.20
CA THR A 685 -17.07 -4.74 10.75
C THR A 685 -17.14 -4.84 9.24
N ILE A 686 -16.04 -4.58 8.54
CA ILE A 686 -15.98 -4.61 7.08
C ILE A 686 -15.02 -5.70 6.65
N ILE A 687 -15.53 -6.67 5.89
CA ILE A 687 -14.73 -7.74 5.30
C ILE A 687 -14.36 -7.30 3.89
N ASP A 688 -13.08 -6.98 3.70
CA ASP A 688 -12.51 -6.67 2.39
C ASP A 688 -12.04 -7.97 1.72
N THR A 689 -12.41 -8.13 0.46
CA THR A 689 -11.95 -9.25 -0.35
C THR A 689 -10.94 -8.77 -1.39
N PRO A 690 -9.87 -9.53 -1.66
CA PRO A 690 -9.00 -9.24 -2.79
C PRO A 690 -9.81 -9.25 -4.11
N GLY A 691 -9.30 -8.60 -5.15
CA GLY A 691 -9.97 -8.58 -6.45
C GLY A 691 -10.08 -10.01 -7.01
N PHE A 692 -11.24 -10.64 -6.87
CA PHE A 692 -11.54 -11.95 -7.45
C PHE A 692 -11.22 -11.95 -8.96
N GLY A 693 -10.68 -13.04 -9.48
CA GLY A 693 -10.29 -13.17 -10.89
C GLY A 693 -9.12 -12.29 -11.33
N ASP A 694 -8.18 -11.94 -10.43
CA ASP A 694 -6.90 -11.29 -10.79
C ASP A 694 -6.02 -12.16 -11.72
N THR A 695 -4.94 -11.59 -12.28
CA THR A 695 -4.01 -12.25 -13.22
C THR A 695 -3.39 -13.55 -12.66
N SER A 696 -3.55 -13.80 -11.37
CA SER A 696 -3.15 -15.00 -10.61
C SER A 696 -3.99 -16.26 -10.86
N GLY A 697 -5.10 -16.20 -11.61
CA GLY A 697 -5.85 -17.37 -12.10
C GLY A 697 -6.85 -18.01 -11.11
N THR A 698 -7.60 -19.01 -11.58
CA THR A 698 -8.75 -19.60 -10.85
C THR A 698 -8.38 -20.34 -9.56
N GLU A 699 -7.12 -20.76 -9.41
CA GLU A 699 -6.63 -21.39 -8.17
C GLU A 699 -6.62 -20.40 -7.00
N HIS A 700 -6.42 -19.11 -7.28
CA HIS A 700 -6.44 -18.09 -6.24
C HIS A 700 -7.86 -17.85 -5.71
N ASP A 701 -8.87 -17.94 -6.58
CA ASP A 701 -10.29 -17.78 -6.21
C ASP A 701 -10.79 -18.91 -5.30
N ASP A 702 -10.27 -20.13 -5.48
CA ASP A 702 -10.51 -21.27 -4.58
C ASP A 702 -9.93 -21.01 -3.19
N ILE A 703 -8.74 -20.38 -3.11
CA ILE A 703 -8.11 -19.98 -1.83
C ILE A 703 -8.96 -18.91 -1.12
N ILE A 704 -9.45 -17.90 -1.85
CA ILE A 704 -10.27 -16.84 -1.26
C ILE A 704 -11.61 -17.40 -0.74
N SER A 705 -12.23 -18.30 -1.50
CA SER A 705 -13.45 -19.00 -1.10
C SER A 705 -13.24 -19.81 0.18
N GLN A 706 -12.11 -20.53 0.28
CA GLN A 706 -11.73 -21.27 1.47
C GLN A 706 -11.51 -20.35 2.68
N ARG A 707 -10.85 -19.21 2.48
CA ARG A 707 -10.61 -18.22 3.55
C ARG A 707 -11.90 -17.60 4.09
N LEU A 708 -12.86 -17.28 3.21
CA LEU A 708 -14.19 -16.82 3.62
C LEU A 708 -14.96 -17.92 4.36
N PHE A 709 -14.84 -19.18 3.91
CA PHE A 709 -15.44 -20.31 4.62
C PHE A 709 -14.86 -20.47 6.03
N ASP A 710 -13.55 -20.36 6.17
CA ASP A 710 -12.85 -20.44 7.45
C ASP A 710 -13.27 -19.29 8.40
N LEU A 711 -13.45 -18.08 7.87
CA LEU A 711 -13.97 -16.92 8.62
C LEU A 711 -15.38 -17.17 9.18
N PHE A 712 -16.27 -17.80 8.40
CA PHE A 712 -17.68 -17.94 8.78
C PHE A 712 -17.94 -19.07 9.78
N ARG A 713 -17.03 -20.06 9.86
CA ARG A 713 -17.18 -21.23 10.73
C ARG A 713 -16.41 -21.16 12.05
N SER A 714 -15.40 -20.32 12.14
CA SER A 714 -14.53 -20.24 13.32
C SER A 714 -15.26 -19.60 14.51
N GLU A 715 -15.01 -20.06 15.74
CA GLU A 715 -15.68 -19.57 16.97
C GLU A 715 -15.47 -18.07 17.22
N ASP A 716 -14.27 -17.54 16.93
CA ASP A 716 -14.01 -16.09 17.00
C ASP A 716 -14.21 -15.37 15.65
N GLY A 717 -14.87 -16.05 14.71
CA GLY A 717 -15.11 -15.60 13.34
C GLY A 717 -16.34 -14.71 13.18
N VAL A 718 -16.85 -14.61 11.95
CA VAL A 718 -18.06 -13.83 11.63
C VAL A 718 -19.23 -14.78 11.44
N HIS A 719 -20.24 -14.68 12.31
CA HIS A 719 -21.43 -15.55 12.27
C HIS A 719 -22.68 -14.89 11.70
N GLU A 720 -22.67 -13.57 11.58
CA GLU A 720 -23.80 -12.78 11.10
C GLU A 720 -23.33 -11.73 10.10
N LEU A 721 -24.13 -11.53 9.05
CA LEU A 721 -23.82 -10.60 7.98
C LEU A 721 -25.03 -9.70 7.73
N ASN A 722 -24.80 -8.38 7.74
CA ASN A 722 -25.85 -7.38 7.56
C ASN A 722 -26.01 -6.99 6.10
N SER A 723 -24.91 -6.87 5.35
CA SER A 723 -24.98 -6.58 3.93
C SER A 723 -23.79 -7.13 3.15
N VAL A 724 -24.05 -7.53 1.91
CA VAL A 724 -23.03 -7.78 0.90
C VAL A 724 -23.06 -6.64 -0.11
N GLY A 725 -21.96 -5.93 -0.24
CA GLY A 725 -21.78 -4.84 -1.20
C GLY A 725 -21.10 -5.30 -2.49
N LEU A 726 -21.82 -5.27 -3.61
CA LEU A 726 -21.26 -5.47 -4.95
C LEU A 726 -20.68 -4.15 -5.46
N VAL A 727 -19.36 -4.02 -5.40
CA VAL A 727 -18.63 -2.79 -5.70
C VAL A 727 -18.26 -2.75 -7.17
N MET A 728 -18.72 -1.72 -7.89
CA MET A 728 -18.46 -1.52 -9.32
C MET A 728 -18.45 -0.03 -9.68
N LYS A 729 -17.84 0.37 -10.81
CA LYS A 729 -17.82 1.79 -11.19
C LYS A 729 -19.15 2.19 -11.81
N ALA A 730 -19.63 3.40 -11.53
CA ALA A 730 -20.85 3.94 -12.11
C ALA A 730 -20.81 4.05 -13.65
N THR A 731 -19.60 4.19 -14.21
CA THR A 731 -19.35 4.29 -15.65
C THR A 731 -19.26 2.95 -16.37
N ASP A 732 -19.38 1.82 -15.65
CA ASP A 732 -19.29 0.50 -16.25
C ASP A 732 -20.49 0.23 -17.15
N ASN A 733 -20.26 0.30 -18.45
CA ASN A 733 -21.30 0.15 -19.47
C ASN A 733 -21.56 -1.31 -19.85
N ARG A 734 -20.71 -2.23 -19.37
CA ARG A 734 -20.80 -3.68 -19.59
C ARG A 734 -20.22 -4.41 -18.38
N LEU A 735 -20.89 -5.47 -17.95
CA LEU A 735 -20.34 -6.43 -17.00
C LEU A 735 -19.36 -7.28 -17.80
N SER A 736 -18.06 -7.08 -17.59
CA SER A 736 -17.04 -7.94 -18.18
C SER A 736 -17.32 -9.39 -17.82
N ASP A 737 -16.96 -10.35 -18.69
CA ASP A 737 -17.09 -11.79 -18.37
C ASP A 737 -16.41 -12.13 -17.04
N ARG A 738 -15.31 -11.41 -16.74
CA ARG A 738 -14.61 -11.42 -15.47
C ARG A 738 -15.52 -10.99 -14.31
N LEU A 739 -16.14 -9.81 -14.36
CA LEU A 739 -16.99 -9.33 -13.26
C LEU A 739 -18.25 -10.20 -13.06
N ARG A 740 -18.80 -10.78 -14.14
CA ARG A 740 -19.89 -11.79 -14.04
C ARG A 740 -19.40 -13.04 -13.32
N TYR A 741 -18.22 -13.53 -13.66
CA TYR A 741 -17.60 -14.67 -12.99
C TYR A 741 -17.33 -14.39 -11.50
N ILE A 742 -16.82 -13.19 -11.16
CA ILE A 742 -16.58 -12.76 -9.77
C ILE A 742 -17.88 -12.85 -8.96
N PHE A 743 -18.95 -12.22 -9.44
CA PHE A 743 -20.23 -12.24 -8.76
C PHE A 743 -20.81 -13.65 -8.71
N SER A 744 -20.77 -14.41 -9.80
CA SER A 744 -21.29 -15.79 -9.85
C SER A 744 -20.59 -16.69 -8.83
N SER A 745 -19.25 -16.65 -8.78
CA SER A 745 -18.43 -17.42 -7.85
C SER A 745 -18.68 -17.02 -6.40
N MET A 746 -18.78 -15.73 -6.12
CA MET A 746 -19.06 -15.25 -4.78
C MET A 746 -20.47 -15.60 -4.32
N MET A 747 -21.50 -15.39 -5.16
CA MET A 747 -22.88 -15.81 -4.87
C MET A 747 -22.98 -17.31 -4.63
N SER A 748 -22.05 -18.10 -5.18
CA SER A 748 -22.00 -19.54 -4.99
C SER A 748 -21.66 -19.97 -3.55
N LEU A 749 -21.08 -19.06 -2.77
CA LEU A 749 -20.71 -19.29 -1.36
C LEU A 749 -21.91 -19.13 -0.42
N PHE A 750 -22.92 -18.34 -0.81
CA PHE A 750 -24.01 -17.92 0.10
C PHE A 750 -25.27 -18.75 -0.02
N GLY A 751 -26.01 -18.85 1.08
CA GLY A 751 -27.38 -19.38 1.09
C GLY A 751 -28.40 -18.40 0.51
N LYS A 752 -29.52 -18.90 -0.01
CA LYS A 752 -30.61 -18.08 -0.60
C LYS A 752 -31.16 -17.00 0.33
N ASN A 753 -31.01 -17.15 1.65
CA ASN A 753 -31.49 -16.18 2.63
C ASN A 753 -30.73 -14.83 2.58
N LEU A 754 -29.55 -14.78 1.96
CA LEU A 754 -28.76 -13.54 1.84
C LEU A 754 -29.15 -12.66 0.65
N GLU A 755 -30.03 -13.12 -0.25
CA GLU A 755 -30.44 -12.37 -1.45
C GLU A 755 -30.90 -10.94 -1.13
N LYS A 756 -31.67 -10.78 -0.04
CA LYS A 756 -32.23 -9.48 0.39
C LYS A 756 -31.20 -8.53 1.01
N ASN A 757 -30.02 -9.03 1.36
CA ASN A 757 -28.94 -8.27 2.01
C ASN A 757 -27.83 -7.88 1.01
N ILE A 758 -27.91 -8.37 -0.24
CA ILE A 758 -26.98 -8.02 -1.31
C ILE A 758 -27.43 -6.72 -1.99
N VAL A 759 -26.54 -5.74 -2.08
CA VAL A 759 -26.80 -4.42 -2.68
C VAL A 759 -25.67 -4.00 -3.61
N ALA A 760 -25.95 -3.12 -4.57
CA ALA A 760 -24.92 -2.55 -5.45
C ALA A 760 -24.33 -1.28 -4.84
N LEU A 761 -23.00 -1.18 -4.82
CA LEU A 761 -22.25 -0.02 -4.32
C LEU A 761 -21.46 0.56 -5.50
N PHE A 762 -22.01 1.60 -6.13
CA PHE A 762 -21.42 2.22 -7.31
C PHE A 762 -20.40 3.28 -6.91
N THR A 763 -19.13 3.07 -7.25
CA THR A 763 -18.03 4.02 -7.01
C THR A 763 -17.81 4.92 -8.24
N HIS A 764 -17.00 5.99 -8.11
CA HIS A 764 -16.73 6.95 -9.20
C HIS A 764 -18.03 7.57 -9.78
N SER A 765 -19.06 7.71 -8.95
CA SER A 765 -20.36 8.22 -9.37
C SER A 765 -20.39 9.75 -9.35
N ASN A 766 -20.94 10.35 -10.38
CA ASN A 766 -21.26 11.79 -10.41
C ASN A 766 -22.59 12.13 -9.69
N GLY A 767 -23.17 11.18 -8.95
CA GLY A 767 -24.44 11.34 -8.25
C GLY A 767 -25.70 11.24 -9.13
N ARG A 768 -25.55 11.01 -10.44
CA ARG A 768 -26.67 10.67 -11.32
C ARG A 768 -26.96 9.17 -11.23
N THR A 769 -28.19 8.80 -11.57
CA THR A 769 -28.57 7.40 -11.72
C THR A 769 -27.61 6.71 -12.70
N PRO A 770 -26.99 5.57 -12.35
CA PRO A 770 -26.08 4.88 -13.26
C PRO A 770 -26.89 3.94 -14.17
N GLU A 771 -27.59 4.48 -15.18
CA GLU A 771 -28.53 3.70 -15.99
C GLU A 771 -27.87 2.49 -16.67
N ASN A 772 -26.66 2.68 -17.22
CA ASN A 772 -25.96 1.61 -17.92
C ASN A 772 -25.54 0.48 -16.97
N ALA A 773 -24.98 0.81 -15.81
CA ALA A 773 -24.53 -0.19 -14.85
C ALA A 773 -25.72 -0.94 -14.21
N LEU A 774 -26.84 -0.23 -13.92
CA LEU A 774 -28.09 -0.85 -13.46
C LEU A 774 -28.71 -1.77 -14.51
N GLN A 775 -28.78 -1.33 -15.77
CA GLN A 775 -29.28 -2.15 -16.85
C GLN A 775 -28.43 -3.41 -17.02
N THR A 776 -27.13 -3.28 -16.84
CA THR A 776 -26.20 -4.40 -16.90
C THR A 776 -26.45 -5.42 -15.80
N LEU A 777 -26.67 -4.98 -14.54
CA LEU A 777 -27.06 -5.89 -13.43
C LEU A 777 -28.39 -6.59 -13.71
N LYS A 778 -29.36 -5.89 -14.30
CA LYS A 778 -30.66 -6.44 -14.70
C LYS A 778 -30.51 -7.51 -15.80
N VAL A 779 -29.75 -7.22 -16.86
CA VAL A 779 -29.49 -8.15 -17.98
C VAL A 779 -28.70 -9.38 -17.51
N ALA A 780 -27.75 -9.20 -16.61
CA ALA A 780 -27.00 -10.31 -16.03
C ALA A 780 -27.80 -11.14 -15.01
N ASN A 781 -29.03 -10.72 -14.67
CA ASN A 781 -29.91 -11.37 -13.71
C ASN A 781 -29.22 -11.65 -12.36
N ILE A 782 -28.43 -10.68 -11.87
CA ILE A 782 -27.73 -10.80 -10.59
C ILE A 782 -28.76 -10.81 -9.46
N LYS A 783 -28.71 -11.85 -8.61
CA LYS A 783 -29.56 -11.98 -7.43
C LYS A 783 -29.11 -10.97 -6.37
N CYS A 784 -29.94 -9.97 -6.12
CA CYS A 784 -29.69 -8.91 -5.16
C CYS A 784 -31.02 -8.37 -4.63
N SER A 785 -30.93 -7.56 -3.58
CA SER A 785 -32.07 -6.90 -2.97
C SER A 785 -32.78 -6.01 -4.00
N ARG A 786 -34.11 -6.03 -3.98
CA ARG A 786 -34.94 -5.26 -4.90
C ARG A 786 -35.86 -4.31 -4.15
N ASN A 787 -36.01 -3.12 -4.69
CA ASN A 787 -36.94 -2.12 -4.18
C ASN A 787 -38.39 -2.43 -4.64
N GLU A 788 -39.35 -1.59 -4.23
CA GLU A 788 -40.78 -1.73 -4.59
C GLU A 788 -41.05 -1.70 -6.10
N LYS A 789 -40.15 -1.10 -6.89
CA LYS A 789 -40.21 -1.06 -8.36
C LYS A 789 -39.53 -2.27 -9.01
N ASN A 790 -39.17 -3.28 -8.21
CA ASN A 790 -38.43 -4.46 -8.64
C ASN A 790 -37.04 -4.15 -9.24
N GLU A 791 -36.46 -3.01 -8.88
CA GLU A 791 -35.11 -2.61 -9.30
C GLU A 791 -34.07 -2.97 -8.25
N PRO A 792 -32.82 -3.29 -8.64
CA PRO A 792 -31.73 -3.50 -7.69
C PRO A 792 -31.61 -2.34 -6.71
N VAL A 793 -31.46 -2.63 -5.42
CA VAL A 793 -31.11 -1.62 -4.41
C VAL A 793 -29.64 -1.24 -4.61
N TYR A 794 -29.37 0.06 -4.73
CA TYR A 794 -28.03 0.58 -4.98
C TYR A 794 -27.75 1.86 -4.22
N PHE A 795 -26.46 2.15 -4.04
CA PHE A 795 -25.95 3.37 -3.43
C PHE A 795 -24.82 3.94 -4.29
N LEU A 796 -24.67 5.26 -4.29
CA LEU A 796 -23.72 5.99 -5.13
C LEU A 796 -22.63 6.65 -4.30
N PHE A 797 -21.38 6.42 -4.67
CA PHE A 797 -20.21 7.00 -4.04
C PHE A 797 -19.26 7.53 -5.10
N ASP A 798 -18.77 8.75 -4.93
CA ASP A 798 -17.75 9.30 -5.82
C ASP A 798 -16.33 9.01 -5.28
N ASN A 799 -16.22 8.81 -3.95
CA ASN A 799 -15.01 8.38 -3.25
C ASN A 799 -13.78 9.31 -3.44
N CYS A 800 -13.97 10.58 -3.81
CA CYS A 800 -12.87 11.54 -4.00
C CYS A 800 -12.65 12.47 -2.81
N GLN A 801 -13.07 12.04 -1.60
CA GLN A 801 -13.10 12.90 -0.42
C GLN A 801 -11.73 13.17 0.19
N ASP A 802 -10.72 12.39 -0.18
CA ASP A 802 -9.31 12.56 0.18
C ASP A 802 -8.56 13.53 -0.77
N LYS A 803 -9.16 13.91 -1.90
CA LYS A 803 -8.52 14.80 -2.87
C LYS A 803 -8.37 16.21 -2.31
N GLN A 804 -7.21 16.81 -2.60
CA GLN A 804 -6.88 18.16 -2.17
C GLN A 804 -7.86 19.18 -2.78
N ARG A 805 -8.38 20.08 -1.95
CA ARG A 805 -9.41 21.06 -2.29
C ARG A 805 -8.79 22.34 -2.90
N THR A 806 -8.07 22.22 -4.02
CA THR A 806 -7.38 23.35 -4.67
C THR A 806 -8.28 24.10 -5.66
N GLU A 807 -8.53 23.55 -6.84
CA GLU A 807 -9.19 24.26 -7.96
C GLU A 807 -10.66 23.84 -8.18
N GLU A 808 -11.02 22.60 -7.83
CA GLU A 808 -12.34 22.00 -8.11
C GLU A 808 -13.27 21.95 -6.89
N ILE A 809 -13.16 22.90 -5.95
CA ILE A 809 -13.89 22.90 -4.67
C ILE A 809 -15.40 22.68 -4.85
N LYS A 810 -16.02 23.28 -5.88
CA LYS A 810 -17.46 23.10 -6.14
C LYS A 810 -17.81 21.65 -6.50
N ALA A 811 -16.99 20.98 -7.32
CA ALA A 811 -17.19 19.59 -7.70
C ALA A 811 -16.93 18.65 -6.51
N LEU A 812 -15.84 18.86 -5.76
CA LEU A 812 -15.52 18.10 -4.55
C LEU A 812 -16.58 18.25 -3.46
N LYS A 813 -17.14 19.45 -3.30
CA LYS A 813 -18.23 19.72 -2.34
C LYS A 813 -19.54 19.05 -2.78
N HIS A 814 -19.82 19.00 -4.09
CA HIS A 814 -20.95 18.26 -4.61
C HIS A 814 -20.78 16.75 -4.37
N SER A 815 -19.61 16.22 -4.70
CA SER A 815 -19.20 14.84 -4.46
C SER A 815 -19.33 14.40 -2.99
N TRP A 816 -18.85 15.24 -2.07
CA TRP A 816 -19.01 15.04 -0.63
C TRP A 816 -20.49 14.95 -0.23
N LYS A 817 -21.32 15.89 -0.68
CA LYS A 817 -22.76 15.90 -0.38
C LYS A 817 -23.47 14.66 -0.91
N VAL A 818 -23.16 14.23 -2.13
CA VAL A 818 -23.71 12.99 -2.72
C VAL A 818 -23.31 11.79 -1.86
N THR A 819 -22.02 11.64 -1.57
CA THR A 819 -21.49 10.51 -0.79
C THR A 819 -22.10 10.48 0.62
N GLN A 820 -22.16 11.61 1.32
CA GLN A 820 -22.76 11.68 2.67
C GLN A 820 -24.25 11.31 2.68
N LYS A 821 -25.01 11.79 1.69
CA LYS A 821 -26.43 11.44 1.56
C LYS A 821 -26.62 9.95 1.34
N GLU A 822 -25.84 9.36 0.45
CA GLU A 822 -25.93 7.93 0.13
C GLU A 822 -25.38 7.03 1.24
N MET A 823 -24.39 7.50 2.02
CA MET A 823 -23.96 6.85 3.26
C MET A 823 -25.09 6.82 4.29
N GLY A 824 -25.87 7.90 4.41
CA GLY A 824 -27.09 7.93 5.22
C GLY A 824 -28.12 6.89 4.78
N HIS A 825 -28.39 6.80 3.47
CA HIS A 825 -29.29 5.77 2.94
C HIS A 825 -28.76 4.35 3.17
N LEU A 826 -27.45 4.13 3.05
CA LEU A 826 -26.81 2.85 3.34
C LEU A 826 -26.92 2.51 4.82
N ALA A 827 -26.71 3.48 5.72
CA ALA A 827 -26.86 3.31 7.16
C ALA A 827 -28.31 2.93 7.55
N ASP A 828 -29.30 3.58 6.94
CA ASP A 828 -30.72 3.23 7.07
C ASP A 828 -30.98 1.81 6.58
N PHE A 829 -30.38 1.45 5.44
CA PHE A 829 -30.46 0.09 4.91
C PHE A 829 -29.74 -0.91 5.82
N LEU A 830 -28.69 -0.57 6.54
CA LEU A 830 -28.03 -1.49 7.49
C LEU A 830 -28.81 -1.60 8.82
N GLY A 831 -29.63 -0.59 9.15
CA GLY A 831 -30.49 -0.56 10.33
C GLY A 831 -31.79 -1.36 10.18
N LYS A 832 -32.33 -1.52 8.96
CA LYS A 832 -33.64 -2.13 8.68
C LYS A 832 -33.68 -3.68 8.61
N PRO A 833 -32.83 -4.37 7.84
CA PRO A 833 -32.87 -5.81 7.67
C PRO A 833 -32.28 -6.52 8.88
N SER A 834 -32.89 -7.64 9.26
CA SER A 834 -32.33 -8.53 10.27
C SER A 834 -30.97 -9.05 9.78
N PRO A 835 -29.93 -9.03 10.63
CA PRO A 835 -28.68 -9.74 10.34
C PRO A 835 -28.99 -11.17 9.90
N GLN A 836 -28.35 -11.62 8.82
CA GLN A 836 -28.53 -13.00 8.36
C GLN A 836 -27.47 -13.88 9.00
N LYS A 837 -27.94 -14.90 9.73
CA LYS A 837 -27.06 -15.93 10.28
C LYS A 837 -26.43 -16.72 9.15
N LEU A 838 -25.11 -16.90 9.23
CA LEU A 838 -24.32 -17.58 8.20
C LEU A 838 -24.40 -19.10 8.25
N MET A 839 -25.22 -19.69 9.14
CA MET A 839 -25.42 -21.15 9.22
C MET A 839 -25.81 -21.78 7.87
N ARG A 840 -26.72 -21.15 7.11
CA ARG A 840 -27.08 -21.65 5.76
C ARG A 840 -25.93 -21.52 4.75
N THR A 841 -25.12 -20.47 4.86
CA THR A 841 -23.89 -20.29 4.05
C THR A 841 -22.87 -21.38 4.38
N VAL A 842 -22.68 -21.69 5.67
CA VAL A 842 -21.82 -22.80 6.12
C VAL A 842 -22.36 -24.15 5.61
N GLU A 843 -23.67 -24.36 5.60
CA GLU A 843 -24.28 -25.55 5.00
C GLU A 843 -24.03 -25.66 3.49
N VAL A 844 -24.14 -24.57 2.73
CA VAL A 844 -23.82 -24.53 1.29
C VAL A 844 -22.37 -24.97 1.06
N LEU A 845 -21.44 -24.40 1.82
CA LEU A 845 -20.01 -24.66 1.67
C LEU A 845 -19.67 -26.12 2.05
N ASN A 846 -20.26 -26.64 3.13
CA ASN A 846 -20.14 -28.05 3.51
C ASN A 846 -20.68 -29.00 2.43
N GLU A 847 -21.83 -28.70 1.82
CA GLU A 847 -22.37 -29.54 0.74
C GLU A 847 -21.52 -29.50 -0.53
N ARG A 848 -20.85 -28.39 -0.84
CA ARG A 848 -19.86 -28.33 -1.94
C ARG A 848 -18.64 -29.21 -1.67
N ILE A 849 -18.11 -29.18 -0.44
CA ILE A 849 -17.00 -30.04 -0.04
C ILE A 849 -17.40 -31.51 -0.16
N ARG A 850 -18.61 -31.88 0.29
CA ARG A 850 -19.16 -33.24 0.15
C ARG A 850 -19.32 -33.65 -1.30
N LEU A 851 -19.89 -32.80 -2.15
CA LEU A 851 -20.01 -33.06 -3.59
C LEU A 851 -18.63 -33.32 -4.21
N ASN A 852 -17.65 -32.45 -3.96
CA ASN A 852 -16.30 -32.61 -4.49
C ASN A 852 -15.66 -33.93 -4.02
N ALA A 853 -15.75 -34.24 -2.72
CA ALA A 853 -15.23 -35.49 -2.17
C ALA A 853 -15.92 -36.73 -2.76
N CYS A 854 -17.25 -36.68 -2.92
CA CYS A 854 -18.04 -37.76 -3.52
C CYS A 854 -17.63 -37.98 -5.00
N ILE A 855 -17.50 -36.91 -5.79
CA ILE A 855 -17.08 -37.00 -7.20
C ILE A 855 -15.64 -37.51 -7.34
N GLN A 856 -14.71 -37.04 -6.50
CA GLN A 856 -13.33 -37.54 -6.53
C GLN A 856 -13.26 -39.03 -6.19
N ASN A 857 -13.96 -39.44 -5.14
CA ASN A 857 -14.04 -40.85 -4.77
C ASN A 857 -14.71 -41.70 -5.87
N LEU A 858 -15.74 -41.16 -6.52
CA LEU A 858 -16.39 -41.79 -7.66
C LEU A 858 -15.45 -41.96 -8.86
N HIS A 859 -14.57 -40.99 -9.16
CA HIS A 859 -13.55 -41.15 -10.21
C HIS A 859 -12.59 -42.31 -9.87
N GLU A 860 -11.99 -42.29 -8.67
CA GLU A 860 -11.06 -43.34 -8.22
C GLU A 860 -11.70 -44.74 -8.25
N ARG A 861 -13.01 -44.82 -7.98
CA ARG A 861 -13.76 -46.07 -8.04
C ARG A 861 -14.14 -46.50 -9.43
N ILE A 862 -14.49 -45.59 -10.32
CA ILE A 862 -14.72 -45.94 -11.73
C ILE A 862 -13.44 -46.54 -12.31
N GLU A 863 -12.29 -45.93 -12.05
CA GLU A 863 -10.98 -46.50 -12.43
C GLU A 863 -10.76 -47.88 -11.82
N PHE A 864 -11.02 -48.05 -10.51
CA PHE A 864 -10.92 -49.37 -9.85
C PHE A 864 -11.87 -50.41 -10.47
N ILE A 865 -13.12 -50.04 -10.74
CA ILE A 865 -14.13 -50.93 -11.31
C ILE A 865 -13.73 -51.32 -12.74
N GLU A 866 -13.23 -50.39 -13.54
CA GLU A 866 -12.77 -50.65 -14.91
C GLU A 866 -11.57 -51.60 -14.93
N GLU A 867 -10.56 -51.36 -14.09
CA GLU A 867 -9.42 -52.26 -13.92
C GLU A 867 -9.85 -53.63 -13.40
N ARG A 868 -10.77 -53.67 -12.43
CA ARG A 868 -11.28 -54.93 -11.87
C ARG A 868 -12.11 -55.70 -12.89
N LYS A 869 -12.89 -55.02 -13.73
CA LYS A 869 -13.61 -55.63 -14.87
C LYS A 869 -12.63 -56.21 -15.88
N ASN A 870 -11.51 -55.54 -16.15
CA ASN A 870 -10.44 -56.05 -17.02
C ASN A 870 -9.77 -57.30 -16.41
N GLU A 871 -9.42 -57.29 -15.13
CA GLU A 871 -8.88 -58.47 -14.42
C GLU A 871 -9.85 -59.66 -14.48
N ILE A 872 -11.13 -59.42 -14.21
CA ILE A 872 -12.17 -60.45 -14.28
C ILE A 872 -12.25 -61.00 -15.70
N LYS A 873 -12.27 -60.14 -16.73
CA LYS A 873 -12.35 -60.56 -18.13
C LYS A 873 -11.13 -61.37 -18.56
N GLN A 874 -9.91 -60.93 -18.21
CA GLN A 874 -8.68 -61.69 -18.46
C GLN A 874 -8.74 -63.07 -17.79
N THR A 875 -9.24 -63.13 -16.55
CA THR A 875 -9.43 -64.39 -15.83
C THR A 875 -10.45 -65.29 -16.53
N GLN A 876 -11.58 -64.73 -16.99
CA GLN A 876 -12.61 -65.48 -17.73
C GLN A 876 -12.07 -66.02 -19.07
N ASP A 877 -11.33 -65.20 -19.81
CA ASP A 877 -10.75 -65.58 -21.10
C ASP A 877 -9.67 -66.66 -20.91
N ALA A 878 -8.78 -66.51 -19.92
CA ALA A 878 -7.79 -67.52 -19.56
C ALA A 878 -8.43 -68.85 -19.11
N LEU A 879 -9.53 -68.79 -18.35
CA LEU A 879 -10.26 -70.00 -17.93
C LEU A 879 -10.96 -70.71 -19.10
N LYS A 880 -11.44 -69.96 -20.11
CA LYS A 880 -12.03 -70.53 -21.33
C LYS A 880 -10.96 -71.12 -22.25
N GLU A 881 -9.84 -70.43 -22.42
CA GLU A 881 -8.73 -70.87 -23.28
C GLU A 881 -8.09 -72.16 -22.75
N HIS A 882 -7.81 -72.23 -21.44
CA HIS A 882 -7.17 -73.37 -20.81
C HIS A 882 -8.15 -74.41 -20.24
N GLU A 883 -9.41 -74.41 -20.67
CA GLU A 883 -10.44 -75.34 -20.17
C GLU A 883 -10.06 -76.80 -20.44
N GLU A 884 -9.58 -77.11 -21.65
CA GLU A 884 -9.15 -78.45 -22.06
C GLU A 884 -7.82 -78.86 -21.40
N ASP A 885 -6.91 -77.92 -21.19
CA ASP A 885 -5.62 -78.16 -20.51
C ASP A 885 -5.83 -78.53 -19.04
N MET A 886 -6.81 -77.87 -18.39
CA MET A 886 -7.26 -78.20 -17.04
C MET A 886 -7.87 -79.61 -16.97
N LYS A 887 -8.63 -80.05 -17.99
CA LYS A 887 -9.20 -81.42 -18.07
C LYS A 887 -8.13 -82.50 -18.29
N LYS A 888 -7.12 -82.21 -19.11
CA LYS A 888 -5.99 -83.13 -19.41
C LYS A 888 -4.90 -83.13 -18.34
N ASN A 889 -5.02 -82.26 -17.35
CA ASN A 889 -4.07 -82.10 -16.25
C ASN A 889 -2.66 -81.69 -16.75
N GLU A 890 -2.56 -80.97 -17.87
CA GLU A 890 -1.31 -80.40 -18.40
C GLU A 890 -0.82 -79.22 -17.53
N LYS A 891 0.47 -78.86 -17.57
CA LYS A 891 1.00 -77.70 -16.81
C LYS A 891 0.93 -76.45 -17.68
N PHE A 892 0.33 -75.38 -17.17
CA PHE A 892 0.32 -74.08 -17.82
C PHE A 892 0.50 -72.97 -16.77
N SER A 893 1.00 -71.81 -17.23
CA SER A 893 1.00 -70.56 -16.47
C SER A 893 0.44 -69.44 -17.34
N VAL A 894 -0.29 -68.52 -16.71
CA VAL A 894 -0.88 -67.36 -17.38
C VAL A 894 -0.47 -66.11 -16.62
N GLU A 895 -0.03 -65.09 -17.36
CA GLU A 895 0.19 -63.76 -16.80
C GLU A 895 -1.15 -63.03 -16.73
N LEU A 896 -1.58 -62.69 -15.51
CA LEU A 896 -2.81 -61.95 -15.27
C LEU A 896 -2.48 -60.61 -14.61
N THR A 897 -3.21 -59.57 -15.00
CA THR A 897 -3.15 -58.28 -14.31
C THR A 897 -3.99 -58.35 -13.04
N GLU A 898 -3.37 -58.17 -11.88
CA GLU A 898 -4.06 -58.10 -10.59
C GLU A 898 -4.17 -56.64 -10.13
N VAL A 899 -5.38 -56.24 -9.74
CA VAL A 899 -5.68 -54.92 -9.19
C VAL A 899 -5.53 -54.94 -7.67
N TYR A 900 -4.80 -53.98 -7.11
CA TYR A 900 -4.63 -53.84 -5.67
C TYR A 900 -4.61 -52.37 -5.24
N LYS A 901 -4.93 -52.11 -3.97
CA LYS A 901 -4.83 -50.78 -3.36
C LYS A 901 -3.53 -50.64 -2.61
N VAL A 902 -2.91 -49.47 -2.69
CA VAL A 902 -1.69 -49.15 -1.92
C VAL A 902 -1.78 -47.74 -1.36
N LYS A 903 -1.12 -47.50 -0.23
CA LYS A 903 -0.95 -46.15 0.31
C LYS A 903 0.22 -45.44 -0.38
N GLU A 904 -0.05 -44.28 -0.94
CA GLU A 904 0.97 -43.38 -1.48
C GLU A 904 1.09 -42.10 -0.66
N ARG A 905 2.32 -41.58 -0.57
CA ARG A 905 2.59 -40.35 0.15
C ARG A 905 2.12 -39.14 -0.65
N ILE A 906 1.40 -38.25 0.01
CA ILE A 906 0.93 -36.99 -0.58
C ILE A 906 2.15 -36.11 -0.90
N LYS A 907 2.28 -35.68 -2.17
CA LYS A 907 3.35 -34.74 -2.58
C LYS A 907 3.09 -33.39 -1.91
N ARG A 908 4.11 -32.81 -1.25
CA ARG A 908 4.02 -31.49 -0.61
C ARG A 908 3.72 -30.42 -1.67
N HIS A 909 2.47 -29.94 -1.73
CA HIS A 909 2.21 -28.61 -2.27
C HIS A 909 2.46 -27.58 -1.15
N PHE A 910 3.34 -26.62 -1.41
CA PHE A 910 3.87 -25.66 -0.43
C PHE A 910 2.88 -24.53 -0.05
N LEU A 911 1.57 -24.64 -0.33
CA LEU A 911 0.73 -23.43 -0.40
C LEU A 911 -0.15 -23.05 0.81
N LEU A 912 -0.29 -23.84 1.89
CA LEU A 912 -1.05 -23.39 3.07
C LEU A 912 -0.45 -23.86 4.40
N GLY A 913 -0.40 -22.95 5.38
CA GLY A 913 0.14 -23.15 6.74
C GLY A 913 -0.71 -24.03 7.68
N GLY A 914 -1.39 -25.05 7.17
CA GLY A 914 -2.16 -26.05 7.94
C GLY A 914 -1.61 -27.47 7.79
N TYR A 915 -2.01 -28.40 8.67
CA TYR A 915 -1.65 -29.82 8.53
C TYR A 915 -2.36 -30.44 7.31
N VAL A 916 -1.67 -30.48 6.17
CA VAL A 916 -2.14 -31.15 4.95
C VAL A 916 -2.10 -32.66 5.14
N GLY A 917 -3.28 -33.29 5.18
CA GLY A 917 -3.46 -34.74 5.26
C GLY A 917 -4.76 -35.17 4.60
N ALA A 918 -4.83 -36.42 4.16
CA ALA A 918 -6.04 -37.03 3.66
C ALA A 918 -6.80 -37.71 4.79
N VAL A 919 -8.13 -37.70 4.73
CA VAL A 919 -8.97 -38.53 5.61
C VAL A 919 -9.22 -39.85 4.91
N CYS A 920 -8.75 -40.94 5.51
CA CYS A 920 -8.77 -42.28 4.91
C CYS A 920 -9.52 -43.27 5.82
N CYS A 921 -10.45 -44.03 5.25
CA CYS A 921 -11.13 -45.12 5.93
C CYS A 921 -10.24 -46.37 5.92
N GLN A 922 -9.94 -46.91 7.11
CA GLN A 922 -9.12 -48.13 7.20
C GLN A 922 -9.93 -49.41 6.94
N VAL A 923 -11.26 -49.36 7.08
CA VAL A 923 -12.15 -50.51 6.85
C VAL A 923 -12.51 -50.69 5.36
N CYS A 924 -12.63 -49.58 4.63
CA CYS A 924 -12.90 -49.59 3.19
C CYS A 924 -11.62 -49.49 2.34
N GLU A 925 -10.49 -49.13 2.96
CA GLU A 925 -9.24 -48.79 2.28
C GLU A 925 -9.46 -47.71 1.20
N GLU A 926 -10.04 -46.59 1.62
CA GLU A 926 -10.49 -45.52 0.70
C GLU A 926 -10.06 -44.15 1.17
N THR A 927 -9.72 -43.28 0.23
CA THR A 927 -9.50 -41.86 0.45
C THR A 927 -10.85 -41.15 0.43
N CYS A 928 -11.31 -40.68 1.60
CA CYS A 928 -12.65 -40.11 1.77
C CYS A 928 -12.68 -38.59 1.59
N HIS A 929 -11.58 -37.90 1.87
CA HIS A 929 -11.46 -36.46 1.62
C HIS A 929 -10.01 -36.08 1.32
N TYR A 930 -9.73 -35.75 0.06
CA TYR A 930 -8.48 -35.19 -0.42
C TYR A 930 -8.65 -34.68 -1.86
N PRO A 931 -8.05 -33.53 -2.25
CA PRO A 931 -7.44 -32.51 -1.39
C PRO A 931 -8.50 -31.72 -0.58
N GLY A 932 -8.08 -30.87 0.36
CA GLY A 932 -8.98 -29.89 1.00
C GLY A 932 -9.26 -30.06 2.51
N CYS A 933 -8.84 -31.16 3.13
CA CYS A 933 -8.98 -31.33 4.59
C CYS A 933 -7.87 -30.58 5.37
N THR A 934 -7.93 -29.25 5.44
CA THR A 934 -6.86 -28.42 6.02
C THR A 934 -7.00 -28.19 7.53
N ILE A 935 -8.23 -27.99 8.04
CA ILE A 935 -8.47 -27.55 9.43
C ILE A 935 -8.81 -28.69 10.40
N ALA A 936 -9.55 -29.71 9.94
CA ALA A 936 -10.01 -30.80 10.82
C ALA A 936 -8.82 -31.57 11.40
N TRP A 937 -8.49 -31.40 12.68
CA TRP A 937 -7.38 -32.11 13.32
C TRP A 937 -7.64 -33.60 13.49
N ARG A 938 -8.91 -33.97 13.58
CA ARG A 938 -9.37 -35.35 13.69
C ARG A 938 -10.44 -35.66 12.64
N PRO A 939 -10.60 -36.92 12.23
CA PRO A 939 -11.60 -37.31 11.23
C PRO A 939 -13.03 -36.91 11.61
N GLU A 940 -13.39 -36.91 12.90
CA GLU A 940 -14.74 -36.55 13.36
C GLU A 940 -15.13 -35.11 13.00
N TYR A 941 -14.15 -34.22 12.86
CA TYR A 941 -14.34 -32.82 12.48
C TYR A 941 -14.29 -32.59 10.97
N CYS A 942 -14.09 -33.64 10.18
CA CYS A 942 -14.06 -33.53 8.72
C CYS A 942 -15.48 -33.35 8.17
N GLU A 943 -15.62 -32.52 7.14
CA GLU A 943 -16.91 -32.11 6.56
C GLU A 943 -17.68 -33.25 5.89
N VAL A 944 -16.96 -34.31 5.48
CA VAL A 944 -17.54 -35.56 4.96
C VAL A 944 -18.13 -36.45 6.06
N MET A 945 -17.93 -36.11 7.35
CA MET A 945 -18.62 -36.78 8.45
C MET A 945 -19.95 -36.08 8.72
N LYS A 946 -21.04 -36.84 8.78
CA LYS A 946 -22.38 -36.35 9.10
C LYS A 946 -23.04 -37.30 10.10
N GLY A 947 -23.45 -36.79 11.26
CA GLY A 947 -24.01 -37.62 12.32
C GLY A 947 -23.06 -38.72 12.81
N GLY A 948 -21.75 -38.45 12.80
CA GLY A 948 -20.72 -39.41 13.20
C GLY A 948 -20.36 -40.50 12.16
N ARG A 949 -20.95 -40.46 10.96
CA ARG A 949 -20.67 -41.41 9.87
C ARG A 949 -20.11 -40.69 8.64
N CYS A 950 -19.26 -41.38 7.89
CA CYS A 950 -18.69 -40.88 6.64
C CYS A 950 -19.71 -40.94 5.51
N THR A 951 -19.84 -39.87 4.74
CA THR A 951 -20.72 -39.79 3.55
C THR A 951 -19.98 -40.07 2.24
N SER A 952 -18.71 -40.49 2.29
CA SER A 952 -17.88 -40.72 1.10
C SER A 952 -17.45 -42.19 0.95
N CYS A 953 -17.14 -42.89 2.05
CA CYS A 953 -16.70 -44.28 1.97
C CYS A 953 -17.85 -45.26 1.68
N THR A 954 -17.54 -46.39 1.05
CA THR A 954 -18.54 -47.36 0.53
C THR A 954 -19.56 -47.83 1.59
N LYS A 955 -19.11 -48.02 2.83
CA LYS A 955 -19.94 -48.62 3.90
C LYS A 955 -20.57 -47.59 4.84
N GLY A 956 -20.40 -46.30 4.62
CA GLY A 956 -20.83 -45.27 5.56
C GLY A 956 -20.25 -45.46 6.97
N CYS A 957 -18.96 -45.80 7.03
CA CYS A 957 -18.26 -46.16 8.27
C CYS A 957 -18.28 -45.02 9.31
N PRO A 958 -18.29 -45.35 10.62
CA PRO A 958 -18.16 -44.36 11.67
C PRO A 958 -16.84 -43.60 11.58
N ALA A 959 -16.81 -42.38 12.12
CA ALA A 959 -15.62 -41.54 12.10
C ALA A 959 -14.40 -42.18 12.80
N SER A 960 -14.63 -43.09 13.76
CA SER A 960 -13.58 -43.87 14.45
C SER A 960 -12.79 -44.80 13.54
N ASP A 961 -13.36 -45.21 12.40
CA ASP A 961 -12.70 -46.10 11.43
C ASP A 961 -11.81 -45.33 10.44
N HIS A 962 -11.72 -44.01 10.61
CA HIS A 962 -10.97 -43.12 9.75
C HIS A 962 -9.73 -42.61 10.47
N VAL A 963 -8.72 -42.26 9.67
CA VAL A 963 -7.50 -41.60 10.14
C VAL A 963 -7.21 -40.39 9.25
N LYS A 964 -6.58 -39.36 9.84
CA LYS A 964 -6.04 -38.23 9.08
C LYS A 964 -4.53 -38.38 8.98
N GLU A 965 -4.01 -38.62 7.78
CA GLU A 965 -2.59 -38.95 7.59
C GLU A 965 -2.00 -38.33 6.32
N LYS A 966 -0.66 -38.41 6.16
CA LYS A 966 0.07 -37.90 4.98
C LYS A 966 0.10 -38.88 3.81
N TRP A 967 -0.79 -39.88 3.86
CA TRP A 967 -0.90 -40.96 2.91
C TRP A 967 -2.33 -40.98 2.36
N ARG A 968 -2.49 -41.43 1.13
CA ARG A 968 -3.79 -41.67 0.51
C ARG A 968 -3.79 -43.05 -0.14
N TYR A 969 -4.96 -43.69 -0.22
CA TYR A 969 -5.12 -44.91 -1.00
C TYR A 969 -5.16 -44.57 -2.50
N VAL A 970 -4.47 -45.37 -3.31
CA VAL A 970 -4.53 -45.32 -4.77
C VAL A 970 -4.64 -46.75 -5.31
N THR A 971 -5.31 -46.90 -6.45
CA THR A 971 -5.39 -48.17 -7.17
C THR A 971 -4.17 -48.35 -8.06
N LYS A 972 -3.58 -49.55 -8.04
CA LYS A 972 -2.49 -49.96 -8.93
C LYS A 972 -2.74 -51.35 -9.50
N THR A 973 -2.08 -51.62 -10.61
CA THR A 973 -2.05 -52.92 -11.25
C THR A 973 -0.65 -53.53 -11.15
N ARG A 974 -0.57 -54.86 -11.08
CA ARG A 974 0.67 -55.62 -11.25
C ARG A 974 0.42 -56.85 -12.10
N ILE A 975 1.43 -57.25 -12.87
CA ILE A 975 1.39 -58.53 -13.58
C ILE A 975 1.79 -59.62 -12.59
N VAL A 976 0.95 -60.63 -12.46
CA VAL A 976 1.21 -61.82 -11.64
C VAL A 976 1.10 -63.06 -12.50
N GLU A 977 2.14 -63.88 -12.50
CA GLU A 977 2.09 -65.21 -13.07
C GLU A 977 1.23 -66.10 -12.18
N ARG A 978 0.17 -66.68 -12.74
CA ARG A 978 -0.69 -67.64 -12.05
C ARG A 978 -0.46 -69.02 -12.64
N THR A 979 -0.12 -69.97 -11.77
CA THR A 979 0.07 -71.36 -12.17
C THR A 979 -1.27 -72.07 -12.30
N LYS A 980 -1.27 -73.23 -12.97
CA LYS A 980 -2.42 -74.13 -12.97
C LYS A 980 -2.91 -74.45 -11.55
N GLU A 981 -2.03 -74.71 -10.60
CA GLU A 981 -2.42 -75.00 -9.22
C GLU A 981 -3.14 -73.81 -8.56
N ASP A 982 -2.69 -72.56 -8.80
CA ASP A 982 -3.35 -71.35 -8.29
C ASP A 982 -4.73 -71.13 -8.93
N MET A 983 -4.83 -71.37 -10.24
CA MET A 983 -6.10 -71.29 -10.98
C MET A 983 -7.05 -72.40 -10.55
N LYS A 984 -6.52 -73.61 -10.28
CA LYS A 984 -7.26 -74.78 -9.80
C LYS A 984 -7.68 -74.65 -8.35
N GLU A 985 -6.90 -73.99 -7.49
CA GLU A 985 -7.26 -73.71 -6.10
C GLU A 985 -8.38 -72.67 -6.01
N LYS A 986 -8.29 -71.58 -6.81
CA LYS A 986 -9.44 -70.68 -7.00
C LYS A 986 -10.64 -71.47 -7.51
N TYR A 987 -10.47 -72.28 -8.56
CA TYR A 987 -11.53 -73.11 -9.14
C TYR A 987 -12.18 -74.08 -8.13
N GLU A 988 -11.41 -74.80 -7.32
CA GLU A 988 -11.90 -75.78 -6.34
C GLU A 988 -12.52 -75.10 -5.10
N LYS A 989 -11.97 -73.98 -4.62
CA LYS A 989 -12.55 -73.19 -3.51
C LYS A 989 -13.97 -72.70 -3.84
N TYR A 990 -14.21 -72.28 -5.09
CA TYR A 990 -15.53 -71.87 -5.57
C TYR A 990 -16.46 -73.06 -5.91
N LYS A 991 -15.90 -74.22 -6.27
CA LYS A 991 -16.63 -75.48 -6.52
C LYS A 991 -17.19 -76.10 -5.23
N THR A 992 -16.58 -75.85 -4.06
CA THR A 992 -17.14 -76.24 -2.76
C THR A 992 -18.37 -75.42 -2.33
N GLU A 993 -18.59 -74.23 -2.90
CA GLU A 993 -19.77 -73.39 -2.62
C GLU A 993 -20.90 -73.55 -3.67
N SER A 994 -20.65 -74.14 -4.86
CA SER A 994 -21.67 -74.50 -5.86
C SER A 994 -21.17 -75.54 -6.88
N LYS A 995 -22.01 -76.53 -7.22
CA LYS A 995 -21.62 -77.81 -7.88
C LYS A 995 -21.19 -77.79 -9.37
N ASN A 996 -21.13 -76.66 -10.09
CA ASN A 996 -20.88 -76.64 -11.55
C ASN A 996 -19.99 -75.47 -12.06
N THR A 997 -19.25 -75.67 -13.16
CA THR A 997 -18.38 -74.66 -13.85
C THR A 997 -19.10 -73.37 -14.27
N LEU A 998 -20.42 -73.44 -14.53
CA LEU A 998 -21.27 -72.28 -14.78
C LEU A 998 -21.29 -71.28 -13.60
N SER A 999 -21.07 -71.75 -12.36
CA SER A 999 -21.17 -70.93 -11.15
C SER A 999 -20.01 -69.96 -10.93
N LEU A 1000 -18.82 -70.22 -11.48
CA LEU A 1000 -17.68 -69.31 -11.35
C LEU A 1000 -17.80 -68.12 -12.31
N LEU A 1001 -18.22 -68.37 -13.55
CA LEU A 1001 -18.61 -67.29 -14.47
C LEU A 1001 -19.79 -66.50 -13.90
N GLU A 1002 -20.78 -67.18 -13.33
CA GLU A 1002 -21.92 -66.54 -12.65
C GLU A 1002 -21.49 -65.71 -11.43
N ASN A 1003 -20.52 -66.17 -10.63
CA ASN A 1003 -19.98 -65.41 -9.50
C ASN A 1003 -19.18 -64.18 -9.95
N LEU A 1004 -18.38 -64.30 -11.01
CA LEU A 1004 -17.67 -63.18 -11.62
C LEU A 1004 -18.64 -62.17 -12.27
N GLU A 1005 -19.72 -62.67 -12.89
CA GLU A 1005 -20.83 -61.84 -13.36
C GLU A 1005 -21.57 -61.15 -12.21
N ASN A 1006 -21.77 -61.84 -11.08
CA ASN A 1006 -22.37 -61.27 -9.88
C ASN A 1006 -21.45 -60.22 -9.24
N GLU A 1007 -20.13 -60.41 -9.24
CA GLU A 1007 -19.15 -59.40 -8.83
C GLU A 1007 -19.22 -58.18 -9.77
N MET A 1008 -19.30 -58.38 -11.10
CA MET A 1008 -19.51 -57.30 -12.07
C MET A 1008 -20.84 -56.56 -11.84
N LYS A 1009 -21.94 -57.27 -11.55
CA LYS A 1009 -23.24 -56.68 -11.22
C LYS A 1009 -23.15 -55.87 -9.93
N LYS A 1010 -22.48 -56.37 -8.90
CA LYS A 1010 -22.27 -55.68 -7.63
C LYS A 1010 -21.46 -54.40 -7.81
N LEU A 1011 -20.34 -54.45 -8.54
CA LEU A 1011 -19.52 -53.27 -8.84
C LEU A 1011 -20.31 -52.23 -9.65
N THR A 1012 -21.19 -52.67 -10.55
CA THR A 1012 -22.05 -51.78 -11.33
C THR A 1012 -23.13 -51.14 -10.46
N ALA A 1013 -23.76 -51.89 -9.55
CA ALA A 1013 -24.72 -51.36 -8.59
C ALA A 1013 -24.07 -50.35 -7.61
N GLU A 1014 -22.84 -50.62 -7.16
CA GLU A 1014 -22.05 -49.68 -6.37
C GLU A 1014 -21.80 -48.39 -7.16
N LYS A 1015 -21.37 -48.46 -8.44
CA LYS A 1015 -21.22 -47.26 -9.29
C LYS A 1015 -22.52 -46.43 -9.33
N SER A 1016 -23.67 -47.05 -9.54
CA SER A 1016 -24.96 -46.36 -9.62
C SER A 1016 -25.36 -45.70 -8.29
N GLN A 1017 -25.11 -46.36 -7.15
CA GLN A 1017 -25.37 -45.77 -5.84
C GLN A 1017 -24.59 -44.46 -5.63
N PHE A 1018 -23.31 -44.42 -5.99
CA PHE A 1018 -22.48 -43.23 -5.80
C PHE A 1018 -22.81 -42.11 -6.79
N LEU A 1019 -23.25 -42.46 -7.99
CA LEU A 1019 -23.82 -41.49 -8.94
C LEU A 1019 -25.08 -40.84 -8.36
N ASP A 1020 -25.94 -41.62 -7.72
CA ASP A 1020 -27.15 -41.12 -7.06
C ASP A 1020 -26.84 -40.24 -5.85
N GLU A 1021 -25.87 -40.61 -5.02
CA GLU A 1021 -25.41 -39.78 -3.89
C GLU A 1021 -24.83 -38.44 -4.39
N SER A 1022 -24.02 -38.47 -5.45
CA SER A 1022 -23.48 -37.25 -6.07
C SER A 1022 -24.59 -36.34 -6.62
N TYR A 1023 -25.60 -36.94 -7.26
CA TYR A 1023 -26.78 -36.23 -7.73
C TYR A 1023 -27.58 -35.59 -6.58
N GLN A 1024 -27.75 -36.30 -5.46
CA GLN A 1024 -28.45 -35.77 -4.27
C GLN A 1024 -27.74 -34.56 -3.67
N HIS A 1025 -26.40 -34.56 -3.60
CA HIS A 1025 -25.64 -33.39 -3.14
C HIS A 1025 -25.86 -32.18 -4.06
N LEU A 1026 -25.87 -32.40 -5.37
CA LEU A 1026 -26.08 -31.36 -6.36
C LEU A 1026 -27.52 -30.80 -6.32
N GLU A 1027 -28.52 -31.67 -6.16
CA GLU A 1027 -29.91 -31.26 -5.96
C GLU A 1027 -30.07 -30.44 -4.68
N LYS A 1028 -29.46 -30.89 -3.59
CA LYS A 1028 -29.49 -30.15 -2.33
C LYS A 1028 -28.86 -28.77 -2.49
N LEU A 1029 -27.72 -28.65 -3.18
CA LEU A 1029 -27.11 -27.37 -3.51
C LEU A 1029 -28.09 -26.46 -4.29
N ASP A 1030 -28.85 -27.01 -5.24
CA ASP A 1030 -29.91 -26.26 -5.95
C ASP A 1030 -31.02 -25.72 -5.06
N GLN A 1031 -31.30 -26.42 -3.97
CA GLN A 1031 -32.29 -25.98 -2.99
C GLN A 1031 -31.75 -24.88 -2.07
N ILE A 1032 -30.51 -25.00 -1.58
CA ILE A 1032 -29.99 -24.14 -0.49
C ILE A 1032 -29.13 -22.97 -0.96
N ALA A 1033 -28.37 -23.14 -2.06
CA ALA A 1033 -27.40 -22.15 -2.51
C ALA A 1033 -28.08 -20.99 -3.24
N LEU A 1034 -27.57 -19.78 -3.02
CA LEU A 1034 -28.00 -18.58 -3.73
C LEU A 1034 -27.67 -18.72 -5.22
N ASN A 1035 -26.47 -19.21 -5.53
CA ASN A 1035 -26.08 -19.68 -6.85
C ASN A 1035 -25.47 -21.08 -6.77
N VAL A 1036 -25.95 -22.03 -7.54
CA VAL A 1036 -25.40 -23.40 -7.56
C VAL A 1036 -24.10 -23.44 -8.35
N PHE A 1037 -24.03 -22.65 -9.42
CA PHE A 1037 -23.01 -22.75 -10.45
C PHE A 1037 -21.75 -22.02 -10.01
N SER A 1038 -20.80 -22.79 -9.49
CA SER A 1038 -19.39 -22.41 -9.42
C SER A 1038 -18.63 -23.11 -10.55
N LEU A 1039 -17.41 -22.66 -10.88
CA LEU A 1039 -16.56 -23.33 -11.88
C LEU A 1039 -16.42 -24.84 -11.63
N SER A 1040 -16.15 -25.24 -10.38
CA SER A 1040 -15.99 -26.66 -10.00
C SER A 1040 -17.32 -27.42 -10.14
N THR A 1041 -18.43 -26.83 -9.72
CA THR A 1041 -19.74 -27.47 -9.80
C THR A 1041 -20.20 -27.68 -11.25
N VAL A 1042 -19.85 -26.79 -12.19
CA VAL A 1042 -20.20 -27.02 -13.60
C VAL A 1042 -19.39 -28.18 -14.18
N VAL A 1043 -18.11 -28.34 -13.81
CA VAL A 1043 -17.31 -29.52 -14.19
C VAL A 1043 -17.92 -30.79 -13.63
N HIS A 1044 -18.33 -30.79 -12.35
CA HIS A 1044 -19.00 -31.94 -11.74
C HIS A 1044 -20.37 -32.23 -12.37
N LEU A 1045 -21.13 -31.20 -12.74
CA LEU A 1045 -22.39 -31.32 -13.45
C LEU A 1045 -22.21 -32.00 -14.81
N ASP A 1046 -21.22 -31.57 -15.60
CA ASP A 1046 -20.93 -32.15 -16.92
C ASP A 1046 -20.52 -33.62 -16.81
N PHE A 1047 -19.67 -33.95 -15.82
CA PHE A 1047 -19.31 -35.33 -15.50
C PHE A 1047 -20.54 -36.19 -15.15
N LEU A 1048 -21.41 -35.70 -14.26
CA LEU A 1048 -22.62 -36.42 -13.86
C LEU A 1048 -23.60 -36.61 -15.03
N ILE A 1049 -23.78 -35.60 -15.89
CA ILE A 1049 -24.61 -35.74 -17.09
C ILE A 1049 -24.08 -36.85 -17.99
N GLY A 1050 -22.76 -36.90 -18.20
CA GLY A 1050 -22.12 -37.95 -19.00
C GLY A 1050 -22.37 -39.34 -18.42
N LYS A 1051 -22.12 -39.52 -17.12
CA LYS A 1051 -22.26 -40.82 -16.45
C LYS A 1051 -23.72 -41.27 -16.29
N MET A 1052 -24.66 -40.35 -16.04
CA MET A 1052 -26.08 -40.69 -15.98
C MET A 1052 -26.64 -41.09 -17.36
N LYS A 1053 -26.11 -40.53 -18.46
CA LYS A 1053 -26.44 -40.99 -19.82
C LYS A 1053 -25.95 -42.41 -20.08
N GLU A 1054 -24.77 -42.78 -19.59
CA GLU A 1054 -24.26 -44.16 -19.67
C GLU A 1054 -25.17 -45.15 -18.92
N GLU A 1055 -25.77 -44.73 -17.80
CA GLU A 1055 -26.69 -45.58 -17.02
C GLU A 1055 -28.12 -45.63 -17.58
N GLY A 1056 -28.49 -44.70 -18.46
CA GLY A 1056 -29.83 -44.64 -19.06
C GLY A 1056 -30.90 -43.98 -18.19
N ASP A 1057 -30.53 -43.26 -17.12
CA ASP A 1057 -31.46 -42.52 -16.26
C ASP A 1057 -31.89 -41.20 -16.92
N THR A 1058 -32.89 -41.28 -17.80
CA THR A 1058 -33.35 -40.14 -18.61
C THR A 1058 -33.98 -39.02 -17.78
N GLU A 1059 -34.59 -39.32 -16.64
CA GLU A 1059 -35.22 -38.32 -15.77
C GLU A 1059 -34.16 -37.46 -15.08
N LYS A 1060 -33.15 -38.08 -14.46
CA LYS A 1060 -32.04 -37.34 -13.85
C LYS A 1060 -31.26 -36.55 -14.88
N VAL A 1061 -31.01 -37.11 -16.06
CA VAL A 1061 -30.33 -36.38 -17.16
C VAL A 1061 -31.10 -35.13 -17.56
N GLN A 1062 -32.42 -35.21 -17.78
CA GLN A 1062 -33.23 -34.03 -18.14
C GLN A 1062 -33.15 -32.94 -17.07
N LYS A 1063 -33.20 -33.31 -15.78
CA LYS A 1063 -33.07 -32.35 -14.69
C LYS A 1063 -31.69 -31.70 -14.67
N LEU A 1064 -30.62 -32.49 -14.80
CA LEU A 1064 -29.25 -31.98 -14.83
C LEU A 1064 -28.99 -31.08 -16.05
N GLU A 1065 -29.51 -31.42 -17.23
CA GLU A 1065 -29.46 -30.58 -18.43
C GLU A 1065 -30.26 -29.28 -18.23
N GLY A 1066 -31.42 -29.36 -17.57
CA GLY A 1066 -32.18 -28.20 -17.11
C GLY A 1066 -31.36 -27.30 -16.19
N MET A 1067 -30.61 -27.87 -15.23
CA MET A 1067 -29.66 -27.13 -14.40
C MET A 1067 -28.57 -26.48 -15.26
N ARG A 1068 -27.95 -27.23 -16.18
CA ARG A 1068 -26.88 -26.78 -17.06
C ARG A 1068 -27.27 -25.57 -17.91
N SER A 1069 -28.53 -25.52 -18.37
CA SER A 1069 -29.06 -24.39 -19.15
C SER A 1069 -29.06 -23.05 -18.38
N ARG A 1070 -29.10 -23.09 -17.04
CA ARG A 1070 -29.14 -21.90 -16.16
C ARG A 1070 -27.76 -21.34 -15.82
N VAL A 1071 -26.66 -21.98 -16.25
CA VAL A 1071 -25.29 -21.48 -16.04
C VAL A 1071 -25.12 -20.14 -16.75
N ASP A 1072 -24.58 -19.13 -16.07
CA ASP A 1072 -24.39 -17.79 -16.66
C ASP A 1072 -23.24 -17.74 -17.67
N GLU A 1073 -23.28 -16.77 -18.59
CA GLU A 1073 -22.28 -16.64 -19.66
C GLU A 1073 -20.86 -16.36 -19.13
N GLY A 1074 -20.72 -15.66 -17.99
CA GLY A 1074 -19.42 -15.40 -17.37
C GLY A 1074 -18.76 -16.70 -16.89
N THR A 1075 -19.53 -17.56 -16.22
CA THR A 1075 -19.06 -18.90 -15.82
C THR A 1075 -18.72 -19.77 -17.03
N ARG A 1076 -19.52 -19.71 -18.12
CA ARG A 1076 -19.20 -20.41 -19.38
C ARG A 1076 -17.91 -19.90 -20.02
N ALA A 1077 -17.69 -18.59 -20.03
CA ALA A 1077 -16.48 -17.97 -20.54
C ALA A 1077 -15.26 -18.40 -19.72
N ALA A 1078 -15.34 -18.35 -18.39
CA ALA A 1078 -14.28 -18.79 -17.48
C ALA A 1078 -13.92 -20.27 -17.67
N LEU A 1079 -14.91 -21.15 -17.92
CA LEU A 1079 -14.65 -22.56 -18.26
C LEU A 1079 -13.81 -22.69 -19.54
N ARG A 1080 -14.11 -21.92 -20.59
CA ARG A 1080 -13.33 -21.95 -21.84
C ARG A 1080 -11.86 -21.58 -21.59
N TYR A 1081 -11.59 -20.59 -20.74
CA TYR A 1081 -10.22 -20.24 -20.35
C TYR A 1081 -9.52 -21.36 -19.56
N LYS A 1082 -10.23 -22.01 -18.62
CA LYS A 1082 -9.67 -23.12 -17.81
C LYS A 1082 -9.31 -24.34 -18.66
N PHE A 1083 -10.12 -24.69 -19.66
CA PHE A 1083 -9.86 -25.84 -20.55
C PHE A 1083 -8.71 -25.61 -21.57
N VAL A 1084 -8.29 -24.37 -21.80
CA VAL A 1084 -7.13 -24.06 -22.68
C VAL A 1084 -5.78 -24.32 -21.99
N GLN A 1085 -5.74 -24.39 -20.65
CA GLN A 1085 -4.49 -24.58 -19.88
C GLN A 1085 -4.26 -26.01 -19.35
N ILE A 1086 -5.17 -26.96 -19.59
CA ILE A 1086 -4.97 -28.36 -19.14
C ILE A 1086 -4.17 -29.12 -20.21
N PRO A 1087 -3.00 -29.72 -19.89
CA PRO A 1087 -2.28 -30.59 -20.81
C PRO A 1087 -3.17 -31.75 -21.25
N SER A 1088 -3.00 -32.18 -22.50
CA SER A 1088 -3.76 -33.20 -23.23
C SER A 1088 -3.86 -34.60 -22.60
N ALA A 1089 -3.48 -34.79 -21.33
CA ALA A 1089 -3.46 -36.06 -20.62
C ALA A 1089 -4.78 -36.40 -19.89
N MET A 1090 -5.80 -35.54 -19.94
CA MET A 1090 -7.16 -35.81 -19.41
C MET A 1090 -8.24 -35.76 -20.51
N LYS A 1091 -7.87 -35.99 -21.77
CA LYS A 1091 -8.81 -36.22 -22.86
C LYS A 1091 -8.96 -37.70 -23.14
#